data_AF-A0AB34IJG4-F1
#
_entry.id   AF-A0AB34IJG4-F1
#
_cell.length_a   1.000
_cell.length_b   1.000
_cell.length_c   1.000
_cell.angle_alpha   90.00
_cell.angle_beta   90.00
_cell.angle_gamma   90.00
#
_symmetry.space_group_name_H-M   'P 1'
#
loop_
_entity.id
_entity.type
_entity.pdbx_description
1 polymer ?
#
loop_
_entity_poly.entity_id
_entity_poly.type
_entity_poly.pdbx_seq_one_letter_code
_entity_poly.pdbx_strand_id
1 'polypeptide(L)'
;MALLVGQRVVFIAGTHKGKSPGTVHKLTPKQVYVRRDRHGAEEDPVVRVNQESVRPESDALEPSVAPSVEPSVAPPLPPSLGIPPPPQPPVAAPAAAPSSAPPRPSLDEPPPWQLAASAAAAPSSGRRVQERVSQTVAPVSFLTEWLPEERLHVREVELRPSRAPQLPPPRLSWGDFELELLSAKLDEAAKGRHGQRTYVYRMLYVKVAGGGLPRLCLREELEKLADFRGAAQPARKLASRLELLHSPSHTHKAVRLTADDFEFIEEPAGSTGDEMSDGCGFIPDAMLLRLVGGGTGALKALRKIIDDEQLPVKKHVRGERKLHHIVEEVDAARASAGRAQGSAAASILSLVALQIRAFGPSIGVIKGVLMRKPGITKIQITPSMLKVPRSAVCNDAWASLIIANEHPFTNNRCVGRLLRGEAPPPTFKPKELSSMITRLWQGLGVPQSVIAEYMAEPPARIAHAWLVGVADPTGALPAGHLFVTGFNHSEALREVQPRSTRAPQLFITRSPCIKPADGRMLPLVVTKPAAASDEDWQWMNDLPFGAVIFSTQGDGVPLASTIADGDVDGDLYFVCWRPAILEHVKPRPPVTPAEMAGLPAAEVLLPEDTATCGGDSWLEQVQAYQTDLTALQELPLKGKLWVAMERVVDEHGIDHPDAHAFGAAFAEALERPKHGKAVHLPAHLTSVLGR
;
A
#
# COMPACT_ATOMS: atom_id res chain seq x y z
N MET A 1 -9.96 -52.61 -7.49
CA MET A 1 -10.96 -53.44 -6.78
C MET A 1 -10.80 -53.14 -5.30
N ALA A 2 -11.85 -52.73 -4.58
CA ALA A 2 -11.76 -52.46 -3.15
C ALA A 2 -12.31 -53.66 -2.39
N LEU A 3 -11.53 -54.21 -1.46
CA LEU A 3 -11.99 -55.24 -0.53
C LEU A 3 -12.08 -54.61 0.86
N LEU A 4 -13.21 -54.81 1.53
CA LEU A 4 -13.38 -54.39 2.92
C LEU A 4 -12.89 -55.52 3.83
N VAL A 5 -11.88 -55.24 4.65
CA VAL A 5 -11.47 -56.13 5.75
C VAL A 5 -11.42 -55.27 7.02
N GLY A 6 -12.48 -55.36 7.83
CA GLY A 6 -12.66 -54.52 9.02
C GLY A 6 -12.85 -53.02 8.71
N GLN A 7 -12.51 -52.14 9.66
CA GLN A 7 -12.72 -50.68 9.57
C GLN A 7 -11.65 -49.91 8.79
N ARG A 8 -10.87 -50.56 7.92
CA ARG A 8 -9.94 -49.88 7.01
C ARG A 8 -10.11 -50.36 5.58
N VAL A 9 -10.22 -49.40 4.67
CA VAL A 9 -10.24 -49.65 3.22
C VAL A 9 -8.80 -49.61 2.71
N VAL A 10 -8.33 -50.72 2.14
CA VAL A 10 -7.02 -50.79 1.48
C VAL A 10 -7.23 -50.88 -0.03
N PHE A 11 -6.57 -50.00 -0.77
CA PHE A 11 -6.61 -49.99 -2.24
C PHE A 11 -5.45 -50.80 -2.79
N ILE A 12 -5.75 -51.82 -3.59
CA ILE A 12 -4.74 -52.57 -4.35
C ILE A 12 -4.76 -52.05 -5.79
N ALA A 13 -3.62 -51.53 -6.25
CA ALA A 13 -3.44 -51.09 -7.63
C ALA A 13 -3.26 -52.32 -8.55
N GLY A 14 -4.23 -52.57 -9.43
CA GLY A 14 -4.10 -53.54 -10.50
C GLY A 14 -3.45 -52.89 -11.72
N THR A 15 -2.33 -53.43 -12.20
CA THR A 15 -1.71 -53.02 -13.46
C THR A 15 -2.45 -53.66 -14.63
N HIS A 16 -3.18 -52.86 -15.41
CA HIS A 16 -3.63 -53.27 -16.74
C HIS A 16 -2.83 -52.54 -17.82
N LYS A 17 -2.28 -53.33 -18.75
CA LYS A 17 -1.46 -52.90 -19.88
C LYS A 17 -2.23 -52.01 -20.85
N GLY A 18 -1.57 -50.93 -21.30
CA GLY A 18 -1.79 -50.29 -22.59
C GLY A 18 -2.68 -49.05 -22.59
N LYS A 19 -2.07 -47.88 -22.38
CA LYS A 19 -2.24 -46.61 -23.14
C LYS A 19 -1.56 -45.45 -22.37
N SER A 20 -1.11 -44.47 -23.13
CA SER A 20 -0.17 -43.37 -22.84
C SER A 20 -0.53 -42.50 -21.61
N PRO A 21 0.45 -41.83 -20.94
CA PRO A 21 0.25 -41.20 -19.64
C PRO A 21 -0.56 -39.88 -19.75
N GLY A 22 -1.75 -39.89 -19.16
CA GLY A 22 -2.55 -38.70 -18.86
C GLY A 22 -2.27 -38.19 -17.45
N THR A 23 -2.29 -36.87 -17.30
CA THR A 23 -1.98 -36.06 -16.10
C THR A 23 -2.76 -36.49 -14.86
N VAL A 24 -2.08 -36.69 -13.72
CA VAL A 24 -2.69 -36.98 -12.41
C VAL A 24 -3.10 -35.66 -11.75
N HIS A 25 -4.40 -35.47 -11.50
CA HIS A 25 -4.89 -34.44 -10.59
C HIS A 25 -5.03 -35.01 -9.18
N LYS A 26 -4.49 -34.30 -8.19
CA LYS A 26 -4.52 -34.64 -6.76
C LYS A 26 -5.95 -34.40 -6.22
N LEU A 27 -6.64 -35.44 -5.76
CA LEU A 27 -7.98 -35.34 -5.14
C LEU A 27 -7.84 -35.22 -3.61
N THR A 28 -8.53 -34.26 -3.00
CA THR A 28 -8.65 -34.08 -1.54
C THR A 28 -9.85 -34.85 -0.96
N PRO A 29 -9.86 -35.21 0.35
CA PRO A 29 -10.70 -36.29 0.90
C PRO A 29 -12.20 -36.01 1.08
N LYS A 30 -12.76 -34.95 0.48
CA LYS A 30 -14.16 -34.57 0.70
C LYS A 30 -14.86 -34.30 -0.62
N GLN A 31 -15.17 -35.36 -1.35
CA GLN A 31 -16.23 -35.42 -2.36
C GLN A 31 -16.22 -36.83 -2.99
N VAL A 32 -17.31 -37.57 -2.83
CA VAL A 32 -17.55 -38.81 -3.58
C VAL A 32 -18.48 -38.43 -4.73
N TYR A 33 -17.97 -38.49 -5.96
CA TYR A 33 -18.79 -38.46 -7.17
C TYR A 33 -18.94 -39.88 -7.69
N VAL A 34 -20.17 -40.37 -7.77
CA VAL A 34 -20.49 -41.61 -8.50
C VAL A 34 -20.89 -41.21 -9.91
N ARG A 35 -19.98 -41.39 -10.87
CA ARG A 35 -20.33 -41.32 -12.29
C ARG A 35 -20.96 -42.66 -12.69
N ARG A 36 -22.26 -42.67 -12.96
CA ARG A 36 -22.91 -43.77 -13.68
C ARG A 36 -22.88 -43.43 -15.16
N ASP A 37 -22.12 -44.19 -15.93
CA ASP A 37 -22.29 -44.22 -17.38
C ASP A 37 -23.48 -45.14 -17.69
N ARG A 38 -24.56 -44.59 -18.26
CA ARG A 38 -25.21 -45.10 -19.48
C ARG A 38 -26.46 -44.30 -19.88
N HIS A 39 -26.61 -44.25 -21.20
CA HIS A 39 -27.72 -43.83 -22.05
C HIS A 39 -29.15 -43.78 -21.46
N GLY A 40 -29.85 -42.71 -21.80
CA GLY A 40 -31.28 -42.74 -22.15
C GLY A 40 -32.25 -42.17 -21.11
N ALA A 41 -32.91 -41.07 -21.52
CA ALA A 41 -34.24 -40.57 -21.16
C ALA A 41 -34.57 -40.09 -19.74
N GLU A 42 -35.23 -38.92 -19.76
CA GLU A 42 -36.11 -38.22 -18.80
C GLU A 42 -35.55 -37.79 -17.43
N GLU A 43 -35.70 -36.48 -17.18
CA GLU A 43 -35.34 -35.76 -15.97
C GLU A 43 -36.45 -35.90 -14.92
N ASP A 44 -36.06 -36.16 -13.67
CA ASP A 44 -36.86 -35.85 -12.49
C ASP A 44 -35.96 -35.34 -11.35
N PRO A 45 -36.44 -34.43 -10.48
CA PRO A 45 -35.60 -33.61 -9.63
C PRO A 45 -35.11 -34.36 -8.38
N VAL A 46 -33.82 -34.13 -8.04
CA VAL A 46 -33.19 -34.66 -6.84
C VAL A 46 -33.71 -33.94 -5.59
N VAL A 47 -34.37 -34.70 -4.72
CA VAL A 47 -34.77 -34.31 -3.36
C VAL A 47 -33.53 -34.27 -2.45
N ARG A 48 -33.27 -33.13 -1.80
CA ARG A 48 -32.31 -33.01 -0.70
C ARG A 48 -32.96 -33.51 0.59
N VAL A 49 -32.35 -34.48 1.24
CA VAL A 49 -32.69 -34.89 2.61
C VAL A 49 -31.74 -34.16 3.57
N ASN A 50 -32.29 -33.27 4.38
CA ASN A 50 -31.63 -32.72 5.57
C ASN A 50 -31.75 -33.73 6.71
N GLN A 51 -30.66 -34.01 7.42
CA GLN A 51 -30.74 -34.60 8.76
C GLN A 51 -30.60 -33.47 9.79
N GLU A 52 -31.70 -33.23 10.50
CA GLU A 52 -31.78 -32.36 11.68
C GLU A 52 -31.17 -33.06 12.93
N SER A 53 -30.66 -32.27 13.87
CA SER A 53 -31.22 -32.05 15.23
C SER A 53 -30.97 -33.15 16.28
N VAL A 54 -30.13 -32.80 17.27
CA VAL A 54 -30.28 -33.26 18.66
C VAL A 54 -29.94 -32.07 19.56
N ARG A 55 -30.93 -31.56 20.30
CA ARG A 55 -30.77 -30.66 21.45
C ARG A 55 -30.89 -31.49 22.73
N PRO A 56 -30.30 -31.04 23.85
CA PRO A 56 -30.90 -31.27 25.15
C PRO A 56 -31.33 -29.94 25.81
N GLU A 57 -32.54 -29.98 26.37
CA GLU A 57 -33.11 -29.03 27.31
C GLU A 57 -32.47 -29.19 28.70
N SER A 58 -32.38 -28.10 29.47
CA SER A 58 -32.45 -28.16 30.93
C SER A 58 -32.95 -26.84 31.49
N ASP A 59 -33.94 -26.96 32.37
CA ASP A 59 -34.72 -25.94 33.05
C ASP A 59 -33.98 -25.14 34.14
N ALA A 60 -34.46 -23.90 34.30
CA ALA A 60 -34.76 -23.12 35.52
C ALA A 60 -33.73 -22.96 36.66
N LEU A 61 -33.49 -21.68 37.04
CA LEU A 61 -33.92 -21.08 38.32
C LEU A 61 -33.42 -19.62 38.45
N GLU A 62 -34.34 -18.68 38.72
CA GLU A 62 -34.01 -17.34 39.27
C GLU A 62 -33.59 -17.45 40.76
N PRO A 63 -32.90 -16.43 41.33
CA PRO A 63 -33.68 -15.40 42.04
C PRO A 63 -33.13 -13.96 41.98
N SER A 64 -34.09 -13.06 42.17
CA SER A 64 -34.06 -11.67 42.66
C SER A 64 -33.08 -11.39 43.81
N VAL A 65 -32.48 -10.18 43.82
CA VAL A 65 -32.59 -9.11 44.86
C VAL A 65 -31.52 -8.04 44.64
N ALA A 66 -31.93 -6.77 44.63
CA ALA A 66 -31.09 -5.57 44.60
C ALA A 66 -30.57 -5.18 46.00
N PRO A 67 -29.52 -4.34 46.08
CA PRO A 67 -29.75 -3.08 46.78
C PRO A 67 -29.13 -1.84 46.13
N SER A 68 -29.82 -0.74 46.36
CA SER A 68 -29.51 0.65 46.04
C SER A 68 -28.16 1.11 46.60
N VAL A 69 -27.42 1.90 45.80
CA VAL A 69 -26.23 2.64 46.23
C VAL A 69 -26.46 4.13 45.96
N GLU A 70 -26.29 4.94 47.02
CA GLU A 70 -26.40 6.39 47.05
C GLU A 70 -25.31 7.10 46.22
N PRO A 71 -25.55 8.33 45.75
CA PRO A 71 -24.57 9.08 44.96
C PRO A 71 -23.47 9.68 45.84
N SER A 72 -22.23 9.29 45.56
CA SER A 72 -21.01 9.85 46.16
C SER A 72 -20.73 11.26 45.64
N VAL A 73 -20.51 12.19 46.58
CA VAL A 73 -20.16 13.60 46.37
C VAL A 73 -18.72 13.71 45.88
N ALA A 74 -18.50 14.43 44.78
CA ALA A 74 -17.17 14.69 44.23
C ALA A 74 -16.38 15.67 45.13
N PRO A 75 -15.08 15.41 45.41
CA PRO A 75 -14.23 16.37 46.11
C PRO A 75 -13.79 17.52 45.18
N PRO A 76 -13.48 18.71 45.73
CA PRO A 76 -13.12 19.89 44.95
C PRO A 76 -11.73 19.77 44.32
N LEU A 77 -11.59 20.35 43.13
CA LEU A 77 -10.34 20.49 42.38
C LEU A 77 -9.32 21.34 43.16
N PRO A 78 -8.02 20.97 43.19
CA PRO A 78 -6.97 21.82 43.72
C PRO A 78 -6.67 23.01 42.78
N PRO A 79 -6.17 24.14 43.33
CA PRO A 79 -5.93 25.36 42.57
C PRO A 79 -4.81 25.21 41.54
N SER A 80 -5.00 25.88 40.40
CA SER A 80 -4.06 25.99 39.29
C SER A 80 -2.69 26.51 39.74
N LEU A 81 -1.65 25.70 39.60
CA LEU A 81 -0.26 26.13 39.70
C LEU A 81 0.08 27.00 38.49
N GLY A 82 0.51 28.23 38.75
CA GLY A 82 0.90 29.21 37.75
C GLY A 82 2.06 28.71 36.86
N ILE A 83 1.90 28.92 35.56
CA ILE A 83 2.90 28.66 34.54
C ILE A 83 3.98 29.76 34.65
N PRO A 84 5.26 29.43 34.88
CA PRO A 84 6.33 30.43 34.81
C PRO A 84 6.57 30.84 33.34
N PRO A 85 6.99 32.10 33.09
CA PRO A 85 7.22 32.59 31.73
C PRO A 85 8.36 31.83 31.05
N PRO A 86 8.31 31.69 29.71
CA PRO A 86 9.32 30.96 28.95
C PRO A 86 10.70 31.61 29.05
N PRO A 87 11.79 30.81 29.06
CA PRO A 87 13.14 31.34 29.12
C PRO A 87 13.49 32.10 27.84
N GLN A 88 14.16 33.24 28.00
CA GLN A 88 14.66 34.04 26.89
C GLN A 88 15.72 33.26 26.09
N PRO A 89 15.77 33.44 24.76
CA PRO A 89 16.76 32.78 23.91
C PRO A 89 18.18 33.32 24.19
N PRO A 90 19.21 32.47 24.13
CA PRO A 90 20.58 32.88 24.40
C PRO A 90 21.13 33.78 23.29
N VAL A 91 21.85 34.81 23.73
CA VAL A 91 22.59 35.78 22.92
C VAL A 91 23.68 35.07 22.10
N ALA A 92 23.73 35.37 20.80
CA ALA A 92 24.69 34.80 19.86
C ALA A 92 26.15 35.13 20.22
N ALA A 93 26.99 34.11 20.28
CA ALA A 93 28.44 34.22 20.40
C ALA A 93 29.10 34.44 19.01
N PRO A 94 30.25 35.14 18.94
CA PRO A 94 30.84 35.58 17.69
C PRO A 94 31.55 34.46 16.91
N ALA A 95 31.55 34.62 15.58
CA ALA A 95 32.08 33.70 14.59
C ALA A 95 33.60 33.44 14.75
N ALA A 96 33.96 32.15 14.77
CA ALA A 96 35.34 31.68 14.70
C ALA A 96 35.78 31.49 13.24
N ALA A 97 37.04 31.85 12.97
CA ALA A 97 37.74 31.80 11.69
C ALA A 97 37.92 30.36 11.13
N PRO A 98 38.12 30.19 9.81
CA PRO A 98 38.09 28.88 9.16
C PRO A 98 39.35 28.06 9.45
N SER A 99 39.15 26.90 10.06
CA SER A 99 40.16 25.85 10.26
C SER A 99 40.40 25.08 8.95
N SER A 100 41.67 24.85 8.65
CA SER A 100 42.21 24.09 7.52
C SER A 100 41.54 22.73 7.31
N ALA A 101 41.16 22.46 6.06
CA ALA A 101 40.61 21.18 5.61
C ALA A 101 41.64 20.03 5.74
N PRO A 102 41.22 18.82 6.15
CA PRO A 102 42.09 17.65 6.14
C PRO A 102 42.35 17.15 4.71
N PRO A 103 43.47 16.44 4.47
CA PRO A 103 43.85 15.98 3.15
C PRO A 103 42.86 14.94 2.62
N ARG A 104 42.51 15.06 1.33
CA ARG A 104 41.70 14.09 0.59
C ARG A 104 42.43 12.73 0.54
N PRO A 105 41.75 11.61 0.82
CA PRO A 105 42.32 10.28 0.57
C PRO A 105 42.50 10.06 -0.94
N SER A 106 43.61 9.41 -1.32
CA SER A 106 43.94 9.06 -2.70
C SER A 106 42.94 8.05 -3.27
N LEU A 107 42.49 8.29 -4.50
CA LEU A 107 41.48 7.52 -5.24
C LEU A 107 41.95 6.15 -5.78
N ASP A 108 43.12 5.64 -5.35
CA ASP A 108 43.78 4.51 -6.02
C ASP A 108 43.79 3.18 -5.24
N GLU A 109 43.10 3.06 -4.10
CA GLU A 109 42.99 1.78 -3.39
C GLU A 109 41.54 1.25 -3.31
N PRO A 110 41.26 0.05 -3.86
CA PRO A 110 39.96 -0.58 -3.73
C PRO A 110 39.69 -1.00 -2.27
N PRO A 111 38.44 -0.90 -1.78
CA PRO A 111 38.10 -1.23 -0.41
C PRO A 111 38.27 -2.73 -0.08
N PRO A 112 38.50 -3.10 1.20
CA PRO A 112 38.91 -4.45 1.61
C PRO A 112 37.96 -5.60 1.23
N TRP A 113 36.70 -5.32 0.90
CA TRP A 113 35.71 -6.33 0.50
C TRP A 113 35.83 -6.78 -0.97
N GLN A 114 36.68 -6.13 -1.79
CA GLN A 114 36.95 -6.56 -3.17
C GLN A 114 38.00 -7.68 -3.30
N LEU A 115 38.74 -8.02 -2.24
CA LEU A 115 39.83 -9.00 -2.29
C LEU A 115 39.38 -10.47 -2.24
N ALA A 116 38.09 -10.76 -2.05
CA ALA A 116 37.59 -12.14 -2.00
C ALA A 116 37.12 -12.73 -3.35
N ALA A 117 37.23 -11.98 -4.47
CA ALA A 117 36.68 -12.39 -5.77
C ALA A 117 37.72 -12.65 -6.87
N SER A 118 39.00 -12.83 -6.55
CA SER A 118 40.06 -13.05 -7.54
C SER A 118 40.71 -14.44 -7.42
N ALA A 119 39.99 -15.46 -7.90
CA ALA A 119 40.55 -16.72 -8.41
C ALA A 119 39.48 -17.52 -9.16
N ALA A 120 38.97 -17.00 -10.28
CA ALA A 120 38.09 -17.76 -11.16
C ALA A 120 38.92 -18.56 -12.17
N ALA A 121 38.95 -19.89 -11.98
CA ALA A 121 39.46 -20.85 -12.94
C ALA A 121 38.74 -20.74 -14.29
N ALA A 122 39.44 -21.12 -15.37
CA ALA A 122 38.96 -21.07 -16.75
C ALA A 122 37.56 -21.71 -16.93
N PRO A 123 36.69 -21.13 -17.77
CA PRO A 123 35.29 -21.57 -17.88
C PRO A 123 35.20 -22.91 -18.61
N SER A 124 34.96 -23.98 -17.87
CA SER A 124 34.49 -25.25 -18.43
C SER A 124 33.08 -25.06 -19.02
N SER A 125 32.95 -25.21 -20.35
CA SER A 125 31.70 -25.38 -21.13
C SER A 125 30.41 -24.93 -20.42
N GLY A 126 30.24 -23.60 -20.37
CA GLY A 126 29.15 -22.92 -19.66
C GLY A 126 27.76 -23.30 -20.18
N ARG A 127 26.96 -23.92 -19.32
CA ARG A 127 25.52 -24.13 -19.56
C ARG A 127 24.83 -22.76 -19.54
N ARG A 128 24.42 -22.28 -20.73
CA ARG A 128 23.79 -20.98 -21.04
C ARG A 128 22.70 -20.61 -20.03
N VAL A 129 22.74 -19.38 -19.51
CA VAL A 129 21.64 -18.79 -18.71
C VAL A 129 20.36 -18.88 -19.54
N GLN A 130 19.27 -19.36 -18.93
CA GLN A 130 17.96 -19.38 -19.57
C GLN A 130 17.41 -17.95 -19.58
N GLU A 131 17.79 -17.20 -20.59
CA GLU A 131 17.23 -15.90 -20.88
C GLU A 131 15.87 -16.09 -21.54
N ARG A 132 14.82 -15.50 -20.96
CA ARG A 132 13.50 -15.49 -21.58
C ARG A 132 13.26 -14.11 -22.16
N VAL A 133 13.07 -14.07 -23.47
CA VAL A 133 12.57 -12.87 -24.14
C VAL A 133 11.06 -12.90 -24.06
N SER A 134 10.49 -12.04 -23.23
CA SER A 134 9.05 -11.76 -23.23
C SER A 134 8.84 -10.47 -24.02
N GLN A 135 7.97 -10.48 -25.02
CA GLN A 135 7.63 -9.26 -25.76
C GLN A 135 6.52 -8.45 -25.09
N THR A 136 5.85 -9.00 -24.08
CA THR A 136 4.67 -8.34 -23.49
C THR A 136 5.08 -7.40 -22.36
N VAL A 137 5.07 -6.10 -22.65
CA VAL A 137 4.93 -5.04 -21.64
C VAL A 137 3.53 -5.20 -21.01
N ALA A 138 3.34 -4.74 -19.76
CA ALA A 138 2.00 -4.66 -19.19
C ALA A 138 1.09 -3.90 -20.19
N PRO A 139 -0.09 -4.44 -20.53
CA PRO A 139 -0.86 -3.96 -21.69
C PRO A 139 -1.27 -2.49 -21.56
N VAL A 140 -1.22 -1.92 -20.35
CA VAL A 140 -1.53 -0.52 -20.10
C VAL A 140 -0.62 0.05 -19.00
N SER A 141 0.31 0.89 -19.42
CA SER A 141 1.15 1.73 -18.58
C SER A 141 1.33 3.10 -19.22
N PHE A 142 1.95 4.06 -18.52
CA PHE A 142 2.25 5.37 -19.12
C PHE A 142 3.21 5.20 -20.28
N LEU A 143 4.18 4.31 -20.13
CA LEU A 143 5.18 4.03 -21.14
C LEU A 143 4.58 3.57 -22.47
N THR A 144 3.52 2.75 -22.45
CA THR A 144 2.83 2.29 -23.68
C THR A 144 1.97 3.39 -24.32
N GLU A 145 1.64 4.47 -23.60
CA GLU A 145 1.03 5.67 -24.18
C GLU A 145 2.10 6.61 -24.73
N TRP A 146 3.21 6.76 -24.01
CA TRP A 146 4.27 7.73 -24.30
C TRP A 146 5.16 7.28 -25.46
N LEU A 147 5.56 6.01 -25.48
CA LEU A 147 6.36 5.41 -26.54
C LEU A 147 5.53 4.38 -27.32
N PRO A 148 5.67 4.32 -28.65
CA PRO A 148 5.08 3.25 -29.44
C PRO A 148 5.53 1.87 -28.95
N GLU A 149 4.63 0.90 -28.92
CA GLU A 149 4.90 -0.45 -28.40
C GLU A 149 6.09 -1.11 -29.11
N GLU A 150 6.26 -0.85 -30.41
CA GLU A 150 7.39 -1.35 -31.19
C GLU A 150 8.75 -0.86 -30.69
N ARG A 151 8.82 0.23 -29.91
CA ARG A 151 10.05 0.70 -29.28
C ARG A 151 10.39 -0.01 -27.98
N LEU A 152 9.46 -0.73 -27.38
CA LEU A 152 9.68 -1.35 -26.07
C LEU A 152 10.19 -2.79 -26.22
N HIS A 153 11.10 -3.17 -25.34
CA HIS A 153 11.67 -4.52 -25.32
C HIS A 153 11.92 -4.99 -23.89
N VAL A 154 11.31 -6.10 -23.48
CA VAL A 154 11.47 -6.65 -22.13
C VAL A 154 12.41 -7.86 -22.14
N ARG A 155 13.36 -7.87 -21.22
CA ARG A 155 14.23 -9.01 -20.92
C ARG A 155 13.96 -9.49 -19.50
N GLU A 156 13.74 -10.80 -19.36
CA GLU A 156 13.59 -11.44 -18.05
C GLU A 156 14.81 -12.33 -17.79
N VAL A 157 15.53 -12.01 -16.71
CA VAL A 157 16.67 -12.80 -16.24
C VAL A 157 16.24 -13.55 -14.98
N GLU A 158 16.15 -14.87 -15.06
CA GLU A 158 15.86 -15.71 -13.89
C GLU A 158 17.09 -15.72 -12.96
N LEU A 159 16.90 -15.26 -11.73
CA LEU A 159 17.94 -15.26 -10.71
C LEU A 159 17.90 -16.60 -9.96
N ARG A 160 18.95 -17.41 -10.14
CA ARG A 160 19.13 -18.67 -9.43
C ARG A 160 20.16 -18.49 -8.31
N PRO A 161 19.85 -18.85 -7.06
CA PRO A 161 20.80 -18.67 -5.95
C PRO A 161 22.16 -19.35 -6.16
N SER A 162 22.21 -20.42 -6.96
CA SER A 162 23.42 -21.21 -7.19
C SER A 162 24.38 -20.64 -8.24
N ARG A 163 24.03 -19.55 -8.94
CA ARG A 163 24.88 -18.95 -9.98
C ARG A 163 24.75 -17.44 -9.97
N ALA A 164 25.89 -16.75 -9.99
CA ALA A 164 25.92 -15.32 -10.27
C ALA A 164 25.30 -15.09 -11.67
N PRO A 165 24.13 -14.44 -11.77
CA PRO A 165 23.52 -14.18 -13.06
C PRO A 165 24.34 -13.11 -13.78
N GLN A 166 24.56 -13.23 -15.08
CA GLN A 166 25.11 -12.13 -15.86
C GLN A 166 23.94 -11.28 -16.35
N LEU A 167 23.83 -10.04 -15.87
CA LEU A 167 22.84 -9.10 -16.38
C LEU A 167 23.27 -8.58 -17.75
N PRO A 168 22.34 -8.42 -18.70
CA PRO A 168 22.61 -7.69 -19.92
C PRO A 168 23.09 -6.25 -19.63
N PRO A 169 24.02 -5.71 -20.43
CA PRO A 169 24.55 -4.36 -20.22
C PRO A 169 23.50 -3.29 -20.51
N PRO A 170 23.68 -2.04 -20.01
CA PRO A 170 22.77 -0.94 -20.27
C PRO A 170 22.47 -0.65 -21.74
N ARG A 171 23.43 -0.91 -22.62
CA ARG A 171 23.28 -0.78 -24.07
C ARG A 171 23.67 -2.08 -24.76
N LEU A 172 22.81 -2.56 -25.65
CA LEU A 172 23.06 -3.79 -26.40
C LEU A 172 22.41 -3.78 -27.78
N SER A 173 22.92 -4.61 -28.68
CA SER A 173 22.31 -4.83 -29.99
C SER A 173 21.40 -6.05 -29.97
N TRP A 174 20.22 -5.95 -30.60
CA TRP A 174 19.31 -7.08 -30.77
C TRP A 174 18.73 -7.09 -32.18
N GLY A 175 19.21 -8.02 -33.00
CA GLY A 175 18.92 -8.00 -34.44
C GLY A 175 19.54 -6.76 -35.07
N ASP A 176 18.70 -5.98 -35.74
CA ASP A 176 19.03 -4.69 -36.36
C ASP A 176 18.75 -3.49 -35.44
N PHE A 177 18.33 -3.70 -34.19
CA PHE A 177 18.03 -2.65 -33.22
C PHE A 177 19.18 -2.37 -32.24
N GLU A 178 19.35 -1.09 -31.92
CA GLU A 178 20.11 -0.62 -30.75
C GLU A 178 19.14 -0.43 -29.58
N LEU A 179 19.43 -1.08 -28.45
CA LEU A 179 18.62 -1.04 -27.23
C LEU A 179 19.36 -0.28 -26.13
N GLU A 180 18.63 0.52 -25.36
CA GLU A 180 19.12 1.23 -24.16
C GLU A 180 18.18 0.97 -22.97
N LEU A 181 18.75 0.68 -21.81
CA LEU A 181 18.02 0.34 -20.58
C LEU A 181 17.27 1.56 -20.03
N LEU A 182 15.95 1.43 -19.89
CA LEU A 182 15.12 2.44 -19.25
C LEU A 182 14.93 2.16 -17.76
N SER A 183 14.56 0.93 -17.42
CA SER A 183 14.36 0.53 -16.03
C SER A 183 14.64 -0.94 -15.82
N ALA A 184 14.99 -1.31 -14.60
CA ALA A 184 15.04 -2.69 -14.17
C ALA A 184 14.38 -2.83 -12.81
N LYS A 185 13.64 -3.92 -12.64
CA LYS A 185 12.94 -4.24 -11.40
C LYS A 185 13.06 -5.71 -11.11
N LEU A 186 13.21 -6.04 -9.84
CA LEU A 186 13.05 -7.40 -9.37
C LEU A 186 11.57 -7.72 -9.12
N ASP A 187 11.09 -8.78 -9.75
CA ASP A 187 9.80 -9.38 -9.47
C ASP A 187 9.98 -10.76 -8.80
N GLU A 188 9.14 -11.05 -7.80
CA GLU A 188 9.02 -12.42 -7.27
C GLU A 188 8.22 -13.24 -8.29
N ALA A 189 8.85 -14.26 -8.87
CA ALA A 189 8.15 -15.15 -9.80
C ALA A 189 7.21 -16.09 -9.04
N ALA A 190 6.22 -16.64 -9.77
CA ALA A 190 5.34 -17.67 -9.23
C ALA A 190 6.17 -18.81 -8.62
N LYS A 191 5.72 -19.33 -7.47
CA LYS A 191 6.37 -20.45 -6.77
C LYS A 191 6.68 -21.58 -7.76
N GLY A 192 7.95 -21.96 -7.87
CA GLY A 192 8.37 -23.05 -8.74
C GLY A 192 7.76 -24.40 -8.31
N ARG A 193 7.97 -25.45 -9.12
CA ARG A 193 7.41 -26.80 -8.86
C ARG A 193 7.76 -27.40 -7.49
N HIS A 194 8.81 -26.90 -6.84
CA HIS A 194 9.27 -27.34 -5.52
C HIS A 194 9.01 -26.33 -4.40
N GLY A 195 8.16 -25.32 -4.63
CA GLY A 195 7.86 -24.29 -3.63
C GLY A 195 8.99 -23.28 -3.39
N GLN A 196 10.16 -23.45 -4.03
CA GLN A 196 11.22 -22.45 -4.02
C GLN A 196 10.74 -21.19 -4.73
N ARG A 197 10.97 -20.05 -4.09
CA ARG A 197 10.82 -18.72 -4.69
C ARG A 197 11.91 -18.55 -5.73
N THR A 198 11.52 -18.35 -6.98
CA THR A 198 12.41 -17.86 -8.02
C THR A 198 12.22 -16.37 -8.13
N TYR A 199 13.30 -15.62 -8.33
CA TYR A 199 13.22 -14.20 -8.60
C TYR A 199 13.49 -13.97 -10.08
N VAL A 200 12.76 -13.04 -10.68
CA VAL A 200 12.96 -12.63 -12.07
C VAL A 200 13.38 -11.18 -12.05
N TYR A 201 14.54 -10.90 -12.62
CA TYR A 201 14.97 -9.54 -12.86
C TYR A 201 14.45 -9.11 -14.23
N ARG A 202 13.46 -8.23 -14.21
CA ARG A 202 12.79 -7.71 -15.39
C ARG A 202 13.46 -6.41 -15.80
N MET A 203 14.07 -6.40 -16.98
CA MET A 203 14.76 -5.24 -17.55
C MET A 203 14.00 -4.75 -18.78
N LEU A 204 13.69 -3.46 -18.79
CA LEU A 204 12.93 -2.79 -19.83
C LEU A 204 13.85 -1.90 -20.65
N TYR A 205 14.00 -2.25 -21.91
CA TYR A 205 14.81 -1.55 -22.88
C TYR A 205 13.95 -0.75 -23.86
N VAL A 206 14.50 0.35 -24.37
CA VAL A 206 13.96 1.15 -25.46
C VAL A 206 14.83 0.95 -26.70
N LYS A 207 14.20 0.69 -27.86
CA LYS A 207 14.85 0.67 -29.17
C LYS A 207 15.14 2.11 -29.58
N VAL A 208 16.39 2.51 -29.42
CA VAL A 208 16.88 3.87 -29.69
C VAL A 208 17.28 4.07 -31.15
N ALA A 209 17.56 2.99 -31.90
CA ALA A 209 17.79 3.03 -33.35
C ALA A 209 17.55 1.64 -33.98
N GLY A 210 17.53 1.57 -35.32
CA GLY A 210 17.44 0.31 -36.07
C GLY A 210 16.04 -0.03 -36.59
N GLY A 211 15.91 -1.02 -37.48
CA GLY A 211 14.63 -1.46 -38.06
C GLY A 211 13.79 -0.37 -38.72
N GLY A 212 14.45 0.64 -39.28
CA GLY A 212 13.80 1.81 -39.88
C GLY A 212 13.22 2.81 -38.88
N LEU A 213 13.36 2.58 -37.56
CA LEU A 213 12.93 3.53 -36.54
C LEU A 213 13.84 4.77 -36.54
N PRO A 214 13.27 5.98 -36.39
CA PRO A 214 14.06 7.18 -36.14
C PRO A 214 14.92 7.03 -34.88
N ARG A 215 16.15 7.56 -34.94
CA ARG A 215 17.05 7.59 -33.79
C ARG A 215 16.42 8.41 -32.66
N LEU A 216 16.47 7.89 -31.44
CA LEU A 216 15.90 8.49 -30.23
C LEU A 216 17.01 8.60 -29.18
N CYS A 217 17.16 9.77 -28.54
CA CYS A 217 18.03 9.92 -27.39
C CYS A 217 17.21 9.74 -26.11
N LEU A 218 17.36 8.60 -25.43
CA LEU A 218 16.49 8.25 -24.31
C LEU A 218 16.55 9.27 -23.17
N ARG A 219 17.76 9.76 -22.86
CA ARG A 219 17.99 10.80 -21.85
C ARG A 219 17.22 12.08 -22.18
N GLU A 220 17.32 12.58 -23.40
CA GLU A 220 16.63 13.82 -23.79
C GLU A 220 15.11 13.67 -23.75
N GLU A 221 14.57 12.52 -24.14
CA GLU A 221 13.14 12.24 -24.03
C GLU A 221 12.67 12.21 -22.57
N LEU A 222 13.46 11.62 -21.66
CA LEU A 222 13.17 11.65 -20.22
C LEU A 222 13.25 13.08 -19.65
N GLU A 223 14.22 13.89 -20.08
CA GLU A 223 14.32 15.30 -19.66
C GLU A 223 13.16 16.15 -20.19
N LYS A 224 12.63 15.87 -21.38
CA LYS A 224 11.40 16.51 -21.86
C LYS A 224 10.20 16.16 -20.98
N LEU A 225 10.18 14.99 -20.37
CA LEU A 225 9.09 14.55 -19.49
C LEU A 225 9.15 15.20 -18.11
N ALA A 226 10.32 15.24 -17.48
CA ALA A 226 10.55 15.77 -16.14
C ALA A 226 12.04 16.08 -15.90
N ASP A 227 12.36 16.91 -14.91
CA ASP A 227 13.75 17.33 -14.62
C ASP A 227 14.50 16.27 -13.79
N PHE A 228 14.84 15.14 -14.41
CA PHE A 228 15.62 14.08 -13.77
C PHE A 228 17.04 14.54 -13.44
N ARG A 229 17.64 15.38 -14.29
CA ARG A 229 18.95 15.99 -14.09
C ARG A 229 19.03 16.88 -12.85
N GLY A 230 18.04 17.76 -12.67
CA GLY A 230 18.00 18.75 -11.58
C GLY A 230 17.46 18.20 -10.26
N ALA A 231 16.88 17.01 -10.24
CA ALA A 231 16.34 16.39 -9.03
C ALA A 231 17.39 16.12 -7.93
N ALA A 232 18.68 16.05 -8.28
CA ALA A 232 19.81 15.81 -7.36
C ALA A 232 19.58 14.63 -6.39
N GLN A 233 19.10 13.50 -6.92
CA GLN A 233 18.77 12.30 -6.13
C GLN A 233 19.82 11.19 -6.33
N PRO A 234 20.00 10.27 -5.37
CA PRO A 234 20.81 9.07 -5.57
C PRO A 234 20.33 8.22 -6.75
N ALA A 235 21.25 7.51 -7.41
CA ALA A 235 20.97 6.65 -8.58
C ALA A 235 19.79 5.71 -8.33
N ARG A 236 19.79 5.11 -7.14
CA ARG A 236 18.78 4.20 -6.65
C ARG A 236 17.39 4.83 -6.53
N LYS A 237 17.33 6.08 -6.04
CA LYS A 237 16.06 6.81 -5.91
C LYS A 237 15.53 7.16 -7.30
N LEU A 238 16.38 7.62 -8.22
CA LEU A 238 16.00 7.87 -9.62
C LEU A 238 15.56 6.59 -10.35
N ALA A 239 16.23 5.46 -10.12
CA ALA A 239 15.81 4.15 -10.63
C ALA A 239 14.36 3.83 -10.23
N SER A 240 14.02 4.05 -8.95
CA SER A 240 12.64 3.87 -8.46
C SER A 240 11.63 4.85 -9.09
N ARG A 241 12.08 6.01 -9.59
CA ARG A 241 11.22 6.96 -10.31
C ARG A 241 10.98 6.52 -11.75
N LEU A 242 11.99 5.97 -12.42
CA LEU A 242 11.83 5.38 -13.76
C LEU A 242 10.89 4.17 -13.74
N GLU A 243 10.87 3.41 -12.64
CA GLU A 243 9.88 2.32 -12.46
C GLU A 243 8.42 2.79 -12.47
N LEU A 244 8.16 4.06 -12.13
CA LEU A 244 6.79 4.61 -12.16
C LEU A 244 6.24 4.67 -13.58
N LEU A 245 7.09 4.84 -14.61
CA LEU A 245 6.69 4.97 -16.01
C LEU A 245 6.00 3.71 -16.55
N HIS A 246 6.35 2.54 -16.03
CA HIS A 246 5.76 1.26 -16.43
C HIS A 246 4.93 0.61 -15.32
N SER A 247 4.51 1.39 -14.32
CA SER A 247 3.55 0.93 -13.31
C SER A 247 2.24 0.52 -14.00
N PRO A 248 1.67 -0.65 -13.69
CA PRO A 248 0.44 -1.11 -14.33
C PRO A 248 -0.75 -0.23 -13.93
N SER A 249 -1.61 0.07 -14.90
CA SER A 249 -2.90 0.73 -14.66
C SER A 249 -3.97 -0.29 -14.23
N HIS A 250 -4.76 0.03 -13.21
CA HIS A 250 -5.93 -0.76 -12.81
C HIS A 250 -7.07 -0.64 -13.81
N THR A 251 -7.31 0.56 -14.33
CA THR A 251 -8.43 0.87 -15.22
C THR A 251 -8.14 0.52 -16.68
N HIS A 252 -6.93 0.02 -16.97
CA HIS A 252 -6.46 -0.26 -18.31
C HIS A 252 -6.52 0.96 -19.25
N LYS A 253 -6.50 2.18 -18.70
CA LYS A 253 -6.44 3.41 -19.48
C LYS A 253 -5.56 4.44 -18.78
N ALA A 254 -4.87 5.24 -19.59
CA ALA A 254 -4.31 6.50 -19.17
C ALA A 254 -5.26 7.62 -19.62
N VAL A 255 -5.43 8.63 -18.77
CA VAL A 255 -6.35 9.73 -19.03
C VAL A 255 -5.55 10.98 -19.35
N ARG A 256 -5.78 11.51 -20.56
CA ARG A 256 -5.17 12.76 -21.00
C ARG A 256 -5.83 13.96 -20.32
N LEU A 257 -4.99 14.72 -19.65
CA LEU A 257 -5.28 15.96 -18.95
C LEU A 257 -4.33 17.04 -19.47
N THR A 258 -4.45 18.22 -18.90
CA THR A 258 -3.56 19.35 -19.12
C THR A 258 -3.02 19.85 -17.77
N ALA A 259 -1.94 20.62 -17.78
CA ALA A 259 -1.40 21.26 -16.58
C ALA A 259 -2.44 22.12 -15.86
N ASP A 260 -3.39 22.71 -16.59
CA ASP A 260 -4.48 23.52 -16.03
C ASP A 260 -5.49 22.70 -15.22
N ASP A 261 -5.56 21.38 -15.42
CA ASP A 261 -6.39 20.48 -14.61
C ASP A 261 -5.78 20.28 -13.20
N PHE A 262 -4.56 20.75 -12.94
CA PHE A 262 -3.84 20.62 -11.67
C PHE A 262 -3.65 21.97 -10.96
N GLU A 263 -3.57 21.89 -9.63
CA GLU A 263 -3.26 22.98 -8.72
C GLU A 263 -2.24 22.45 -7.71
N PHE A 264 -1.06 23.08 -7.61
CA PHE A 264 -0.10 22.75 -6.57
C PHE A 264 -0.47 23.55 -5.33
N ILE A 265 -0.77 22.85 -4.24
CA ILE A 265 -1.14 23.45 -2.95
C ILE A 265 0.00 23.31 -1.96
N GLU A 266 -0.01 24.13 -0.90
CA GLU A 266 0.92 23.96 0.20
C GLU A 266 0.57 22.71 1.02
N GLU A 267 1.59 22.03 1.51
CA GLU A 267 1.44 20.93 2.46
C GLU A 267 1.07 21.51 3.83
N PRO A 268 0.01 21.05 4.50
CA PRO A 268 -0.22 21.40 5.90
C PRO A 268 0.99 20.91 6.72
N ALA A 269 1.72 21.85 7.32
CA ALA A 269 2.87 21.54 8.16
C ALA A 269 2.48 21.67 9.63
N GLY A 270 2.91 20.70 10.45
CA GLY A 270 2.87 20.84 11.90
C GLY A 270 3.88 21.88 12.40
N SER A 271 3.83 22.24 13.67
CA SER A 271 4.80 23.18 14.28
C SER A 271 6.27 22.76 14.13
N THR A 272 6.52 21.46 13.98
CA THR A 272 7.83 20.84 13.77
C THR A 272 8.32 20.91 12.32
N GLY A 273 7.47 21.37 11.39
CA GLY A 273 7.71 21.35 9.95
C GLY A 273 7.40 20.00 9.29
N ASP A 274 6.87 19.02 10.04
CA ASP A 274 6.49 17.72 9.49
C ASP A 274 5.25 17.85 8.57
N GLU A 275 5.31 17.17 7.43
CA GLU A 275 4.27 17.16 6.39
C GLU A 275 3.08 16.30 6.82
N MET A 276 1.94 16.92 7.17
CA MET A 276 0.76 16.22 7.70
C MET A 276 -0.01 15.41 6.65
N SER A 277 0.32 15.58 5.37
CA SER A 277 -0.37 14.96 4.23
C SER A 277 0.56 14.20 3.29
N ASP A 278 1.71 13.70 3.76
CA ASP A 278 2.76 13.10 2.91
C ASP A 278 2.18 12.08 1.91
N GLY A 279 2.15 12.47 0.64
CA GLY A 279 1.69 11.66 -0.48
C GLY A 279 0.18 11.71 -0.78
N CYS A 280 -0.59 12.59 -0.13
CA CYS A 280 -2.03 12.73 -0.36
C CYS A 280 -2.41 14.12 -0.89
N GLY A 281 -3.09 14.13 -2.04
CA GLY A 281 -3.72 15.30 -2.64
C GLY A 281 -5.23 15.15 -2.72
N PHE A 282 -5.89 16.06 -3.45
CA PHE A 282 -7.35 16.09 -3.52
C PHE A 282 -7.88 16.12 -4.95
N ILE A 283 -9.06 15.53 -5.17
CA ILE A 283 -9.71 15.48 -6.48
C ILE A 283 -11.19 15.86 -6.40
N PRO A 284 -11.68 16.75 -7.30
CA PRO A 284 -13.09 17.07 -7.36
C PRO A 284 -13.91 15.95 -7.99
N ASP A 285 -15.19 15.87 -7.62
CA ASP A 285 -16.10 14.85 -8.14
C ASP A 285 -16.24 14.88 -9.66
N ALA A 286 -16.31 16.09 -10.24
CA ALA A 286 -16.41 16.25 -11.68
C ALA A 286 -15.21 15.61 -12.40
N MET A 287 -14.02 15.69 -11.81
CA MET A 287 -12.83 15.03 -12.34
C MET A 287 -12.88 13.51 -12.09
N LEU A 288 -13.30 13.05 -10.91
CA LEU A 288 -13.51 11.61 -10.66
C LEU A 288 -14.45 10.97 -11.69
N LEU A 289 -15.56 11.64 -12.00
CA LEU A 289 -16.52 11.19 -13.01
C LEU A 289 -15.91 11.15 -14.42
N ARG A 290 -15.08 12.14 -14.76
CA ARG A 290 -14.33 12.14 -16.02
C ARG A 290 -13.33 10.99 -16.11
N LEU A 291 -12.59 10.72 -15.02
CA LEU A 291 -11.54 9.70 -14.98
C LEU A 291 -12.10 8.27 -15.01
N VAL A 292 -13.09 7.97 -14.17
CA VAL A 292 -13.59 6.59 -13.95
C VAL A 292 -14.76 6.26 -14.87
N GLY A 293 -15.55 7.27 -15.26
CA GLY A 293 -16.72 7.09 -16.11
C GLY A 293 -16.44 6.72 -17.57
N GLY A 294 -15.16 6.63 -17.97
CA GLY A 294 -14.74 6.14 -19.28
C GLY A 294 -15.17 7.01 -20.47
N GLY A 295 -15.52 8.29 -20.25
CA GLY A 295 -16.00 9.21 -21.28
C GLY A 295 -17.51 9.50 -21.20
N THR A 296 -18.08 10.00 -22.30
CA THR A 296 -19.45 10.60 -22.36
C THR A 296 -20.59 9.76 -21.77
N GLY A 297 -20.41 8.44 -21.56
CA GLY A 297 -21.43 7.54 -21.02
C GLY A 297 -21.83 7.86 -19.58
N ALA A 298 -20.87 8.08 -18.67
CA ALA A 298 -21.18 8.42 -17.28
C ALA A 298 -21.84 9.80 -17.16
N LEU A 299 -21.34 10.79 -17.93
CA LEU A 299 -21.96 12.12 -18.00
C LEU A 299 -23.37 12.07 -18.61
N LYS A 300 -23.60 11.23 -19.63
CA LYS A 300 -24.94 11.00 -20.18
C LYS A 300 -25.87 10.33 -19.17
N ALA A 301 -25.36 9.38 -18.39
CA ALA A 301 -26.14 8.72 -17.34
C ALA A 301 -26.49 9.69 -16.20
N LEU A 302 -25.55 10.53 -15.78
CA LEU A 302 -25.78 11.58 -14.79
C LEU A 302 -26.83 12.58 -15.30
N ARG A 303 -26.66 13.07 -16.53
CA ARG A 303 -27.60 13.99 -17.16
C ARG A 303 -29.00 13.39 -17.28
N LYS A 304 -29.09 12.10 -17.62
CA LYS A 304 -30.37 11.37 -17.64
C LYS A 304 -31.02 11.33 -16.26
N ILE A 305 -30.27 11.04 -15.19
CA ILE A 305 -30.80 11.05 -13.81
C ILE A 305 -31.35 12.44 -13.47
N ILE A 306 -30.63 13.50 -13.84
CA ILE A 306 -31.02 14.88 -13.59
C ILE A 306 -32.29 15.26 -14.35
N ASP A 307 -32.36 14.87 -15.62
CA ASP A 307 -33.54 15.07 -16.46
C ASP A 307 -34.74 14.26 -15.91
N ASP A 308 -34.53 13.02 -15.47
CA ASP A 308 -35.56 12.12 -14.92
C ASP A 308 -36.09 12.61 -13.56
N GLU A 309 -35.22 13.17 -12.70
CA GLU A 309 -35.55 13.68 -11.35
C GLU A 309 -36.05 15.14 -11.36
N GLN A 310 -36.14 15.78 -12.53
CA GLN A 310 -36.54 17.18 -12.72
C GLN A 310 -35.76 18.17 -11.82
N LEU A 311 -34.48 17.90 -11.59
CA LEU A 311 -33.68 18.75 -10.73
C LEU A 311 -33.55 20.14 -11.37
N PRO A 312 -33.69 21.24 -10.59
CA PRO A 312 -33.71 22.60 -11.12
C PRO A 312 -32.31 23.01 -11.57
N VAL A 313 -31.86 22.50 -12.72
CA VAL A 313 -30.62 22.93 -13.36
C VAL A 313 -30.96 24.13 -14.23
N LYS A 314 -30.28 25.26 -13.99
CA LYS A 314 -30.45 26.47 -14.79
C LYS A 314 -30.06 26.16 -16.23
N LYS A 315 -31.04 25.86 -17.09
CA LYS A 315 -30.85 25.73 -18.54
C LYS A 315 -30.29 27.06 -19.05
N HIS A 316 -28.97 27.23 -19.22
CA HIS A 316 -28.38 28.25 -20.11
C HIS A 316 -26.85 28.13 -20.32
N VAL A 317 -26.42 28.73 -21.43
CA VAL A 317 -25.06 28.91 -21.99
C VAL A 317 -24.43 27.71 -22.73
N ARG A 318 -24.56 27.79 -24.07
CA ARG A 318 -23.80 27.05 -25.08
C ARG A 318 -22.38 27.64 -25.12
N GLY A 319 -21.36 26.91 -24.65
CA GLY A 319 -19.94 27.30 -24.77
C GLY A 319 -19.15 27.15 -23.46
N GLU A 320 -18.15 26.27 -23.49
CA GLU A 320 -16.97 26.12 -22.60
C GLU A 320 -17.08 26.10 -21.06
N ARG A 321 -18.23 26.40 -20.42
CA ARG A 321 -18.40 26.21 -18.96
C ARG A 321 -18.90 24.79 -18.60
N LYS A 322 -18.26 23.76 -19.15
CA LYS A 322 -18.71 22.36 -18.96
C LYS A 322 -18.47 21.84 -17.54
N LEU A 323 -17.37 22.19 -16.89
CA LEU A 323 -17.01 21.58 -15.60
C LEU A 323 -17.83 22.10 -14.42
N HIS A 324 -18.02 23.43 -14.33
CA HIS A 324 -18.88 24.03 -13.28
C HIS A 324 -20.32 23.50 -13.32
N HIS A 325 -20.88 23.33 -14.52
CA HIS A 325 -22.22 22.75 -14.67
C HIS A 325 -22.25 21.28 -14.24
N ILE A 326 -21.21 20.50 -14.54
CA ILE A 326 -21.09 19.12 -14.06
C ILE A 326 -21.02 19.09 -12.53
N VAL A 327 -20.32 20.02 -11.88
CA VAL A 327 -20.29 20.10 -10.40
C VAL A 327 -21.69 20.32 -9.84
N GLU A 328 -22.43 21.32 -10.33
CA GLU A 328 -23.82 21.57 -9.92
C GLU A 328 -24.73 20.36 -10.17
N GLU A 329 -24.58 19.71 -11.33
CA GLU A 329 -25.30 18.49 -11.71
C GLU A 329 -24.99 17.32 -10.75
N VAL A 330 -23.73 17.17 -10.32
CA VAL A 330 -23.30 16.12 -9.41
C VAL A 330 -23.77 16.37 -7.98
N ASP A 331 -23.72 17.61 -7.51
CA ASP A 331 -24.23 17.96 -6.19
C ASP A 331 -25.75 17.79 -6.12
N ALA A 332 -26.47 18.16 -7.19
CA ALA A 332 -27.88 17.85 -7.32
C ALA A 332 -28.14 16.34 -7.36
N ALA A 333 -27.35 15.56 -8.11
CA ALA A 333 -27.47 14.10 -8.15
C ALA A 333 -27.16 13.45 -6.79
N ARG A 334 -26.21 13.98 -6.00
CA ARG A 334 -25.91 13.52 -4.63
C ARG A 334 -27.12 13.70 -3.72
N ALA A 335 -27.77 14.87 -3.77
CA ALA A 335 -28.99 15.12 -3.00
C ALA A 335 -30.10 14.11 -3.33
N SER A 336 -30.12 13.57 -4.55
CA SER A 336 -31.10 12.58 -5.02
C SER A 336 -30.64 11.12 -4.93
N ALA A 337 -29.33 10.86 -4.77
CA ALA A 337 -28.69 9.55 -4.96
C ALA A 337 -29.16 8.48 -3.96
N GLY A 338 -29.83 8.86 -2.87
CA GLY A 338 -30.49 7.91 -1.96
C GLY A 338 -31.50 6.98 -2.64
N ARG A 339 -31.94 7.26 -3.88
CA ARG A 339 -32.96 6.48 -4.61
C ARG A 339 -32.45 5.72 -5.85
N ALA A 340 -31.27 6.04 -6.38
CA ALA A 340 -30.80 5.54 -7.68
C ALA A 340 -29.68 4.48 -7.53
N GLN A 341 -29.96 3.38 -6.82
CA GLN A 341 -29.02 2.27 -6.69
C GLN A 341 -28.74 1.62 -8.06
N GLY A 342 -27.45 1.45 -8.40
CA GLY A 342 -27.01 0.72 -9.60
C GLY A 342 -26.62 1.57 -10.82
N SER A 343 -26.68 2.90 -10.74
CA SER A 343 -26.19 3.76 -11.83
C SER A 343 -24.65 3.84 -11.87
N ALA A 344 -24.08 4.12 -13.04
CA ALA A 344 -22.63 4.39 -13.16
C ALA A 344 -22.18 5.56 -12.29
N ALA A 345 -23.04 6.58 -12.14
CA ALA A 345 -22.81 7.70 -11.23
C ALA A 345 -22.74 7.23 -9.77
N ALA A 346 -23.65 6.37 -9.32
CA ALA A 346 -23.59 5.79 -7.98
C ALA A 346 -22.31 4.96 -7.76
N SER A 347 -21.85 4.22 -8.78
CA SER A 347 -20.57 3.49 -8.70
C SER A 347 -19.37 4.43 -8.57
N ILE A 348 -19.37 5.59 -9.22
CA ILE A 348 -18.27 6.56 -9.12
C ILE A 348 -18.35 7.33 -7.80
N LEU A 349 -19.54 7.73 -7.38
CA LEU A 349 -19.78 8.34 -6.07
C LEU A 349 -19.51 7.36 -4.92
N SER A 350 -19.43 6.05 -5.21
CA SER A 350 -18.96 5.05 -4.26
C SER A 350 -17.43 5.03 -4.08
N LEU A 351 -16.67 5.85 -4.82
CA LEU A 351 -15.24 6.02 -4.61
C LEU A 351 -14.98 7.06 -3.52
N VAL A 352 -13.97 6.75 -2.72
CA VAL A 352 -13.42 7.62 -1.67
C VAL A 352 -12.12 8.25 -2.15
N ALA A 353 -11.22 7.44 -2.70
CA ALA A 353 -9.89 7.89 -3.11
C ALA A 353 -9.36 7.08 -4.31
N LEU A 354 -8.38 7.65 -5.00
CA LEU A 354 -7.64 7.02 -6.10
C LEU A 354 -6.15 7.03 -5.79
N GLN A 355 -5.49 5.88 -5.90
CA GLN A 355 -4.03 5.89 -5.99
C GLN A 355 -3.64 6.16 -7.43
N ILE A 356 -2.81 7.17 -7.67
CA ILE A 356 -2.48 7.64 -9.02
C ILE A 356 -0.99 7.67 -9.31
N ARG A 357 -0.69 7.73 -10.60
CA ARG A 357 0.56 8.25 -11.15
C ARG A 357 0.19 9.31 -12.18
N ALA A 358 0.85 10.46 -12.18
CA ALA A 358 0.66 11.47 -13.22
C ALA A 358 2.00 11.95 -13.77
N PHE A 359 2.01 12.26 -15.06
CA PHE A 359 3.20 12.58 -15.81
C PHE A 359 2.90 13.74 -16.76
N GLY A 360 3.78 14.72 -16.83
CA GLY A 360 3.69 15.75 -17.86
C GLY A 360 4.80 16.80 -17.69
N PRO A 361 5.29 17.42 -18.77
CA PRO A 361 6.44 18.32 -18.71
C PRO A 361 6.26 19.46 -17.71
N SER A 362 5.06 20.05 -17.69
CA SER A 362 4.73 21.16 -16.80
C SER A 362 4.40 20.76 -15.36
N ILE A 363 4.13 19.48 -15.09
CA ILE A 363 3.73 18.98 -13.76
C ILE A 363 4.74 18.03 -13.11
N GLY A 364 5.71 17.52 -13.87
CA GLY A 364 6.71 16.56 -13.41
C GLY A 364 6.17 15.12 -13.32
N VAL A 365 6.76 14.34 -12.41
CA VAL A 365 6.33 12.97 -12.09
C VAL A 365 5.68 12.94 -10.71
N ILE A 366 4.39 12.62 -10.66
CA ILE A 366 3.56 12.65 -9.46
C ILE A 366 3.17 11.23 -9.07
N LYS A 367 3.25 10.92 -7.76
CA LYS A 367 2.83 9.66 -7.16
C LYS A 367 2.15 9.92 -5.81
N GLY A 368 0.96 9.38 -5.61
CA GLY A 368 0.30 9.40 -4.30
C GLY A 368 -1.16 8.96 -4.37
N VAL A 369 -1.95 9.39 -3.38
CA VAL A 369 -3.40 9.18 -3.30
C VAL A 369 -4.13 10.51 -3.48
N LEU A 370 -5.18 10.52 -4.31
CA LEU A 370 -6.12 11.63 -4.41
C LEU A 370 -7.37 11.29 -3.62
N MET A 371 -7.59 11.97 -2.51
CA MET A 371 -8.82 11.90 -1.73
C MET A 371 -9.88 12.80 -2.37
N ARG A 372 -11.11 12.31 -2.46
CA ARG A 372 -12.24 13.10 -2.93
C ARG A 372 -12.43 14.33 -2.02
N LYS A 373 -12.61 15.51 -2.61
CA LYS A 373 -12.86 16.76 -1.86
C LYS A 373 -13.93 17.61 -2.56
N PRO A 374 -15.02 17.99 -1.86
CA PRO A 374 -16.02 18.89 -2.42
C PRO A 374 -15.47 20.32 -2.53
N GLY A 375 -16.10 21.15 -3.37
CA GLY A 375 -15.80 22.58 -3.47
C GLY A 375 -14.52 22.97 -4.24
N ILE A 376 -13.67 22.03 -4.63
CA ILE A 376 -12.50 22.31 -5.49
C ILE A 376 -12.84 22.12 -6.97
N THR A 377 -12.05 22.70 -7.87
CA THR A 377 -12.28 22.61 -9.33
C THR A 377 -11.14 21.93 -10.08
N LYS A 378 -9.98 21.78 -9.45
CA LYS A 378 -8.76 21.18 -10.01
C LYS A 378 -8.26 20.06 -9.12
N ILE A 379 -7.42 19.18 -9.68
CA ILE A 379 -6.68 18.20 -8.90
C ILE A 379 -5.63 18.93 -8.08
N GLN A 380 -5.72 18.87 -6.77
CA GLN A 380 -4.77 19.49 -5.85
C GLN A 380 -3.64 18.52 -5.54
N ILE A 381 -2.40 18.95 -5.74
CA ILE A 381 -1.17 18.17 -5.56
C ILE A 381 -0.33 18.81 -4.47
N THR A 382 0.07 18.04 -3.47
CA THR A 382 1.02 18.47 -2.44
C THR A 382 2.46 18.24 -2.90
N PRO A 383 3.44 19.01 -2.37
CA PRO A 383 4.86 18.85 -2.69
C PRO A 383 5.38 17.42 -2.50
N SER A 384 4.97 16.74 -1.42
CA SER A 384 5.35 15.36 -1.13
C SER A 384 4.97 14.36 -2.22
N MET A 385 3.92 14.62 -3.01
CA MET A 385 3.52 13.78 -4.14
C MET A 385 4.46 13.92 -5.36
N LEU A 386 5.21 15.01 -5.47
CA LEU A 386 6.10 15.30 -6.60
C LEU A 386 7.42 14.53 -6.45
N LYS A 387 7.57 13.47 -7.24
CA LYS A 387 8.72 12.55 -7.13
C LYS A 387 9.90 12.97 -8.02
N VAL A 388 9.61 13.63 -9.14
CA VAL A 388 10.58 14.32 -10.02
C VAL A 388 9.98 15.66 -10.42
N PRO A 389 10.71 16.79 -10.32
CA PRO A 389 10.19 18.11 -10.68
C PRO A 389 9.77 18.23 -12.15
N ARG A 390 9.03 19.31 -12.45
CA ARG A 390 8.69 19.69 -13.83
C ARG A 390 9.94 19.80 -14.70
N SER A 391 9.80 19.47 -15.98
CA SER A 391 10.89 19.55 -16.96
C SER A 391 11.49 20.96 -17.03
N ALA A 392 12.82 21.03 -17.09
CA ALA A 392 13.54 22.27 -17.33
C ALA A 392 13.67 22.61 -18.83
N VAL A 393 13.39 21.66 -19.72
CA VAL A 393 13.62 21.78 -21.17
C VAL A 393 12.35 21.72 -22.02
N CYS A 394 11.21 21.40 -21.40
CA CYS A 394 9.91 21.30 -22.05
C CYS A 394 8.82 21.86 -21.13
N ASN A 395 7.96 22.72 -21.68
CA ASN A 395 6.85 23.35 -20.97
C ASN A 395 5.49 22.99 -21.60
N ASP A 396 5.42 21.87 -22.31
CA ASP A 396 4.15 21.44 -22.88
C ASP A 396 3.12 21.26 -21.77
N ALA A 397 1.90 21.71 -22.05
CA ALA A 397 0.80 21.69 -21.10
C ALA A 397 0.11 20.33 -21.01
N TRP A 398 0.52 19.30 -21.75
CA TRP A 398 -0.12 17.99 -21.66
C TRP A 398 0.22 17.29 -20.34
N ALA A 399 -0.71 16.48 -19.85
CA ALA A 399 -0.52 15.58 -18.73
C ALA A 399 -1.21 14.24 -19.01
N SER A 400 -0.66 13.15 -18.47
CA SER A 400 -1.27 11.82 -18.48
C SER A 400 -1.41 11.34 -17.04
N LEU A 401 -2.61 10.90 -16.68
CA LEU A 401 -2.94 10.36 -15.35
C LEU A 401 -3.32 8.88 -15.47
N ILE A 402 -2.72 8.07 -14.61
CA ILE A 402 -2.98 6.65 -14.46
C ILE A 402 -3.55 6.38 -13.09
N ILE A 403 -4.63 5.59 -13.05
CA ILE A 403 -5.21 5.07 -11.83
C ILE A 403 -4.53 3.73 -11.53
N ALA A 404 -3.68 3.72 -10.51
CA ALA A 404 -3.00 2.53 -10.02
C ALA A 404 -3.93 1.66 -9.16
N ASN A 405 -4.78 2.28 -8.34
CA ASN A 405 -5.79 1.60 -7.52
C ASN A 405 -7.02 2.50 -7.25
N GLU A 406 -8.16 1.87 -6.99
CA GLU A 406 -9.41 2.52 -6.61
C GLU A 406 -9.82 2.11 -5.19
N HIS A 407 -10.31 3.07 -4.40
CA HIS A 407 -10.77 2.82 -3.04
C HIS A 407 -12.23 3.26 -2.88
N PRO A 408 -13.11 2.44 -2.26
CA PRO A 408 -12.83 1.17 -1.60
C PRO A 408 -12.57 0.01 -2.56
N PHE A 409 -11.63 -0.85 -2.17
CA PHE A 409 -11.46 -2.16 -2.79
C PHE A 409 -12.70 -3.03 -2.63
N THR A 410 -12.85 -4.04 -3.49
CA THR A 410 -13.95 -5.02 -3.46
C THR A 410 -14.15 -5.65 -2.07
N ASN A 411 -13.06 -5.96 -1.36
CA ASN A 411 -13.12 -6.49 0.01
C ASN A 411 -13.77 -5.49 0.98
N ASN A 412 -13.33 -4.23 0.94
CA ASN A 412 -13.87 -3.17 1.82
C ASN A 412 -15.33 -2.84 1.49
N ARG A 413 -15.73 -2.92 0.21
CA ARG A 413 -17.15 -2.80 -0.17
C ARG A 413 -18.01 -3.86 0.51
N CYS A 414 -17.53 -5.10 0.58
CA CYS A 414 -18.24 -6.19 1.25
C CYS A 414 -18.27 -6.00 2.77
N VAL A 415 -17.17 -5.55 3.38
CA VAL A 415 -17.15 -5.21 4.83
C VAL A 415 -18.11 -4.04 5.12
N GLY A 416 -18.15 -3.02 4.27
CA GLY A 416 -19.11 -1.91 4.40
C GLY A 416 -20.57 -2.37 4.35
N ARG A 417 -20.89 -3.42 3.57
CA ARG A 417 -22.21 -4.05 3.57
C ARG A 417 -22.51 -4.74 4.90
N LEU A 418 -21.56 -5.51 5.42
CA LEU A 418 -21.67 -6.14 6.75
C LEU A 418 -21.94 -5.11 7.85
N LEU A 419 -21.23 -3.98 7.83
CA LEU A 419 -21.40 -2.90 8.79
C LEU A 419 -22.82 -2.29 8.77
N ARG A 420 -23.53 -2.38 7.64
CA ARG A 420 -24.94 -1.97 7.50
C ARG A 420 -25.94 -3.09 7.79
N GLY A 421 -25.48 -4.23 8.31
CA GLY A 421 -26.33 -5.41 8.56
C GLY A 421 -26.73 -6.17 7.29
N GLU A 422 -26.11 -5.87 6.14
CA GLU A 422 -26.37 -6.58 4.89
C GLU A 422 -25.52 -7.86 4.79
N ALA A 423 -26.08 -8.93 4.23
CA ALA A 423 -25.32 -10.14 3.94
C ALA A 423 -24.26 -9.89 2.84
N PRO A 424 -23.01 -10.36 3.03
CA PRO A 424 -21.98 -10.23 2.01
C PRO A 424 -22.28 -11.20 0.85
N PRO A 425 -21.73 -10.97 -0.36
CA PRO A 425 -21.90 -11.93 -1.45
C PRO A 425 -21.27 -13.28 -1.07
N PRO A 426 -21.79 -14.43 -1.56
CA PRO A 426 -21.21 -15.75 -1.25
C PRO A 426 -19.75 -15.94 -1.68
N THR A 427 -19.27 -15.11 -2.61
CA THR A 427 -17.89 -15.08 -3.08
C THR A 427 -16.95 -14.28 -2.19
N PHE A 428 -17.49 -13.55 -1.19
CA PHE A 428 -16.70 -12.77 -0.25
C PHE A 428 -15.77 -13.68 0.56
N LYS A 429 -14.47 -13.41 0.43
CA LYS A 429 -13.43 -14.02 1.25
C LYS A 429 -12.68 -12.89 1.95
N PRO A 430 -12.80 -12.77 3.27
CA PRO A 430 -12.05 -11.76 4.00
C PRO A 430 -10.56 -12.01 3.81
N LYS A 431 -9.78 -10.93 3.83
CA LYS A 431 -8.32 -11.03 3.79
C LYS A 431 -7.84 -11.66 5.10
N GLU A 432 -6.99 -12.68 4.98
CA GLU A 432 -6.43 -13.38 6.14
C GLU A 432 -5.52 -12.44 6.95
N LEU A 433 -5.56 -12.58 8.28
CA LEU A 433 -4.66 -11.86 9.17
C LEU A 433 -3.23 -12.36 8.96
N SER A 434 -2.30 -11.42 8.86
CA SER A 434 -0.87 -11.75 8.86
C SER A 434 -0.39 -12.16 10.24
N SER A 435 0.63 -13.02 10.30
CA SER A 435 1.28 -13.40 11.55
C SER A 435 1.93 -12.21 12.29
N MET A 436 2.31 -11.15 11.57
CA MET A 436 2.77 -9.88 12.15
C MET A 436 1.71 -9.25 13.06
N ILE A 437 0.46 -9.16 12.58
CA ILE A 437 -0.63 -8.54 13.34
C ILE A 437 -0.96 -9.37 14.58
N THR A 438 -1.00 -10.70 14.46
CA THR A 438 -1.29 -11.56 15.61
C THR A 438 -0.19 -11.50 16.66
N ARG A 439 1.09 -11.46 16.25
CA ARG A 439 2.23 -11.27 17.18
C ARG A 439 2.23 -9.89 17.83
N LEU A 440 1.88 -8.85 17.08
CA LEU A 440 1.70 -7.52 17.62
C LEU A 440 0.61 -7.50 18.70
N TRP A 441 -0.55 -8.12 18.45
CA TRP A 441 -1.61 -8.24 19.44
C TRP A 441 -1.18 -9.01 20.68
N GLN A 442 -0.48 -10.13 20.54
CA GLN A 442 0.10 -10.86 21.68
C GLN A 442 1.03 -9.96 22.50
N GLY A 443 1.92 -9.21 21.83
CA GLY A 443 2.82 -8.24 22.47
C GLY A 443 2.11 -7.09 23.18
N LEU A 444 0.94 -6.71 22.68
CA LEU A 444 0.06 -5.74 23.32
C LEU A 444 -0.84 -6.37 24.39
N GLY A 445 -0.66 -7.65 24.71
CA GLY A 445 -1.33 -8.33 25.82
C GLY A 445 -2.64 -9.05 25.47
N VAL A 446 -2.97 -9.18 24.18
CA VAL A 446 -4.15 -9.95 23.73
C VAL A 446 -3.86 -11.44 23.88
N PRO A 447 -4.65 -12.21 24.66
CA PRO A 447 -4.41 -13.63 24.86
C PRO A 447 -4.52 -14.43 23.55
N GLN A 448 -3.68 -15.44 23.39
CA GLN A 448 -3.68 -16.28 22.18
C GLN A 448 -5.03 -16.99 21.95
N SER A 449 -5.75 -17.34 23.02
CA SER A 449 -7.10 -17.92 22.92
C SER A 449 -8.09 -16.96 22.26
N VAL A 450 -8.04 -15.67 22.61
CA VAL A 450 -8.91 -14.63 22.05
C VAL A 450 -8.58 -14.39 20.57
N ILE A 451 -7.29 -14.37 20.22
CA ILE A 451 -6.86 -14.26 18.81
C ILE A 451 -7.33 -15.48 18.01
N ALA A 452 -7.15 -16.68 18.54
CA ALA A 452 -7.56 -17.92 17.88
C ALA A 452 -9.08 -17.99 17.69
N GLU A 453 -9.86 -17.60 18.71
CA GLU A 453 -11.32 -17.49 18.63
C GLU A 453 -11.72 -16.51 17.53
N TYR A 454 -11.12 -15.32 17.49
CA TYR A 454 -11.37 -14.32 16.46
C TYR A 454 -11.07 -14.83 15.05
N MET A 455 -9.94 -15.51 14.86
CA MET A 455 -9.56 -16.10 13.57
C MET A 455 -10.48 -17.24 13.12
N ALA A 456 -11.17 -17.90 14.07
CA ALA A 456 -12.13 -18.95 13.77
C ALA A 456 -13.54 -18.42 13.47
N GLU A 457 -13.77 -17.11 13.63
CA GLU A 457 -15.08 -16.52 13.36
C GLU A 457 -15.47 -16.62 11.88
N PRO A 458 -16.77 -16.77 11.59
CA PRO A 458 -17.24 -16.77 10.22
C PRO A 458 -17.06 -15.39 9.57
N PRO A 459 -16.89 -15.31 8.24
CA PRO A 459 -16.74 -14.05 7.50
C PRO A 459 -17.81 -12.99 7.79
N ALA A 460 -19.04 -13.41 8.14
CA ALA A 460 -20.14 -12.50 8.49
C ALA A 460 -19.93 -11.73 9.80
N ARG A 461 -18.98 -12.15 10.64
CA ARG A 461 -18.67 -11.54 11.93
C ARG A 461 -17.33 -10.80 11.94
N ILE A 462 -16.67 -10.68 10.78
CA ILE A 462 -15.39 -9.99 10.68
C ILE A 462 -15.52 -8.55 11.18
N ALA A 463 -14.58 -8.16 12.03
CA ALA A 463 -14.53 -6.84 12.63
C ALA A 463 -13.16 -6.18 12.41
N HIS A 464 -12.64 -6.33 11.19
CA HIS A 464 -11.43 -5.66 10.72
C HIS A 464 -11.47 -5.40 9.21
N ALA A 465 -10.63 -4.46 8.75
CA ALA A 465 -10.42 -4.17 7.34
C ALA A 465 -9.01 -3.61 7.08
N TRP A 466 -8.61 -3.58 5.80
CA TRP A 466 -7.43 -2.87 5.33
C TRP A 466 -7.87 -1.66 4.52
N LEU A 467 -7.74 -0.48 5.10
CA LEU A 467 -8.25 0.77 4.57
C LEU A 467 -7.10 1.63 4.07
N VAL A 468 -7.30 2.36 2.99
CA VAL A 468 -6.28 3.33 2.54
C VAL A 468 -6.21 4.49 3.52
N GLY A 469 -5.00 4.93 3.85
CA GLY A 469 -4.79 6.16 4.60
C GLY A 469 -4.94 7.38 3.69
N VAL A 470 -5.67 8.40 4.15
CA VAL A 470 -5.80 9.68 3.47
C VAL A 470 -5.71 10.84 4.46
N ALA A 471 -5.29 12.01 3.98
CA ALA A 471 -5.32 13.24 4.76
C ALA A 471 -6.75 13.78 4.88
N ASP A 472 -7.04 14.48 5.98
CA ASP A 472 -8.31 15.17 6.20
C ASP A 472 -8.54 16.28 5.15
N PRO A 473 -9.53 16.13 4.24
CA PRO A 473 -9.81 17.12 3.22
C PRO A 473 -10.49 18.38 3.77
N THR A 474 -11.05 18.31 4.98
CA THR A 474 -11.79 19.40 5.64
C THR A 474 -10.90 20.24 6.56
N GLY A 475 -9.81 19.66 7.07
CA GLY A 475 -8.98 20.26 8.12
C GLY A 475 -9.72 20.45 9.46
N ALA A 476 -10.85 19.78 9.65
CA ALA A 476 -11.70 19.96 10.84
C ALA A 476 -11.58 18.82 11.86
N LEU A 477 -10.91 17.71 11.52
CA LEU A 477 -10.72 16.60 12.46
C LEU A 477 -9.78 17.02 13.60
N PRO A 478 -10.13 16.76 14.88
CA PRO A 478 -9.27 17.08 16.00
C PRO A 478 -7.91 16.37 15.92
N ALA A 479 -6.86 17.04 16.40
CA ALA A 479 -5.51 16.46 16.46
C ALA A 479 -5.51 15.09 17.19
N GLY A 480 -4.73 14.15 16.65
CA GLY A 480 -4.61 12.79 17.21
C GLY A 480 -5.87 11.92 17.07
N HIS A 481 -6.91 12.38 16.38
CA HIS A 481 -8.09 11.60 16.06
C HIS A 481 -8.08 11.12 14.61
N LEU A 482 -8.89 10.10 14.36
CA LEU A 482 -9.15 9.60 13.01
C LEU A 482 -10.65 9.54 12.74
N PHE A 483 -11.01 9.51 11.46
CA PHE A 483 -12.34 9.20 10.99
C PHE A 483 -12.28 8.00 10.05
N VAL A 484 -13.24 7.08 10.17
CA VAL A 484 -13.34 5.92 9.28
C VAL A 484 -14.60 6.07 8.43
N THR A 485 -14.43 6.16 7.10
CA THR A 485 -15.55 6.36 6.20
C THR A 485 -16.59 5.26 6.33
N GLY A 486 -17.88 5.57 6.21
CA GLY A 486 -18.98 4.60 6.30
C GLY A 486 -19.13 3.87 7.63
N PHE A 487 -18.41 4.26 8.70
CA PHE A 487 -18.47 3.58 9.99
C PHE A 487 -19.55 4.16 10.92
N ASN A 488 -19.84 5.46 10.83
CA ASN A 488 -20.73 6.16 11.77
C ASN A 488 -22.20 5.72 11.75
N HIS A 489 -22.63 5.04 10.68
CA HIS A 489 -23.99 4.51 10.55
C HIS A 489 -24.06 3.00 10.81
N SER A 490 -22.98 2.40 11.31
CA SER A 490 -22.90 0.95 11.49
C SER A 490 -23.46 0.47 12.82
N GLU A 491 -23.99 -0.75 12.85
CA GLU A 491 -24.27 -1.43 14.12
C GLU A 491 -22.99 -1.71 14.91
N ALA A 492 -21.86 -1.90 14.21
CA ALA A 492 -20.55 -2.09 14.82
C ALA A 492 -20.13 -0.90 15.68
N LEU A 493 -20.52 0.33 15.32
CA LEU A 493 -20.26 1.50 16.17
C LEU A 493 -20.92 1.32 17.55
N ARG A 494 -22.13 0.73 17.62
CA ARG A 494 -22.81 0.47 18.90
C ARG A 494 -22.06 -0.57 19.74
N GLU A 495 -21.37 -1.53 19.12
CA GLU A 495 -20.54 -2.51 19.82
C GLU A 495 -19.26 -1.88 20.39
N VAL A 496 -18.66 -0.94 19.67
CA VAL A 496 -17.42 -0.28 20.07
C VAL A 496 -17.66 0.85 21.04
N GLN A 497 -18.84 1.47 21.00
CA GLN A 497 -19.19 2.57 21.90
C GLN A 497 -19.29 2.01 23.32
N PRO A 498 -18.33 2.34 24.20
CA PRO A 498 -18.33 1.76 25.52
C PRO A 498 -19.57 2.24 26.28
N ARG A 499 -20.09 1.43 27.22
CA ARG A 499 -21.09 1.91 28.19
C ARG A 499 -20.54 3.05 29.09
N SER A 500 -19.22 3.29 29.03
CA SER A 500 -18.51 4.36 29.72
C SER A 500 -18.55 5.68 28.95
N THR A 501 -18.28 6.79 29.64
CA THR A 501 -18.19 8.15 29.06
C THR A 501 -16.99 8.40 28.12
N ARG A 502 -16.16 7.38 27.83
CA ARG A 502 -14.99 7.53 26.94
C ARG A 502 -15.40 7.53 25.47
N ALA A 503 -14.68 8.31 24.66
CA ALA A 503 -14.82 8.28 23.21
C ALA A 503 -14.53 6.86 22.66
N PRO A 504 -15.24 6.41 21.62
CA PRO A 504 -14.94 5.13 20.98
C PRO A 504 -13.51 5.13 20.44
N GLN A 505 -12.81 4.01 20.57
CA GLN A 505 -11.45 3.85 20.08
C GLN A 505 -11.35 2.63 19.17
N LEU A 506 -10.45 2.71 18.19
CA LEU A 506 -10.14 1.62 17.28
C LEU A 506 -8.67 1.22 17.41
N PHE A 507 -8.40 -0.07 17.19
CA PHE A 507 -7.03 -0.52 16.99
C PHE A 507 -6.62 -0.31 15.54
N ILE A 508 -5.45 0.27 15.32
CA ILE A 508 -4.90 0.51 13.99
C ILE A 508 -3.41 0.19 13.93
N THR A 509 -2.97 -0.42 12.83
CA THR A 509 -1.56 -0.64 12.51
C THR A 509 -1.35 -0.67 10.99
N ARG A 510 -0.10 -0.76 10.54
CA ARG A 510 0.27 -0.95 9.13
C ARG A 510 1.24 -2.14 9.04
N SER A 511 1.17 -2.91 7.96
CA SER A 511 2.16 -3.97 7.72
C SER A 511 3.35 -3.44 6.90
N PRO A 512 4.59 -3.75 7.29
CA PRO A 512 4.96 -4.56 8.45
C PRO A 512 4.81 -3.81 9.78
N CYS A 513 4.39 -4.52 10.82
CA CYS A 513 4.33 -4.03 12.19
C CYS A 513 5.23 -4.92 13.06
N ILE A 514 6.36 -4.35 13.47
CA ILE A 514 7.51 -5.08 14.00
C ILE A 514 7.80 -4.78 15.47
N LYS A 515 7.24 -3.70 16.01
CA LYS A 515 7.38 -3.31 17.42
C LYS A 515 5.99 -3.03 18.01
N PRO A 516 5.78 -3.20 19.32
CA PRO A 516 4.49 -2.91 19.96
C PRO A 516 3.94 -1.52 19.68
N ALA A 517 4.82 -0.51 19.59
CA ALA A 517 4.45 0.86 19.26
C ALA A 517 3.88 1.05 17.84
N ASP A 518 4.00 0.06 16.95
CA ASP A 518 3.41 0.11 15.61
C ASP A 518 1.88 -0.07 15.63
N GLY A 519 1.34 -0.59 16.73
CA GLY A 519 -0.08 -0.67 16.99
C GLY A 519 -0.54 0.48 17.87
N ARG A 520 -1.62 1.17 17.45
CA ARG A 520 -2.21 2.27 18.22
C ARG A 520 -3.67 2.02 18.53
N MET A 521 -4.09 2.48 19.70
CA MET A 521 -5.51 2.68 20.02
C MET A 521 -5.80 4.17 19.82
N LEU A 522 -6.58 4.50 18.80
CA LEU A 522 -6.84 5.90 18.45
C LEU A 522 -8.33 6.24 18.62
N PRO A 523 -8.64 7.45 19.10
CA PRO A 523 -10.01 7.91 19.24
C PRO A 523 -10.65 8.12 17.86
N LEU A 524 -11.87 7.61 17.72
CA LEU A 524 -12.68 7.72 16.52
C LEU A 524 -13.63 8.91 16.62
N VAL A 525 -13.64 9.75 15.58
CA VAL A 525 -14.59 10.86 15.47
C VAL A 525 -15.95 10.35 15.00
N VAL A 526 -16.91 10.32 15.94
CA VAL A 526 -18.29 9.86 15.70
C VAL A 526 -19.34 10.95 15.88
N THR A 527 -18.91 12.13 16.29
CA THR A 527 -19.74 13.32 16.45
C THR A 527 -19.10 14.48 15.70
N LYS A 528 -19.91 15.40 15.20
CA LYS A 528 -19.45 16.55 14.42
C LYS A 528 -18.44 17.37 15.23
N PRO A 529 -17.18 17.52 14.77
CA PRO A 529 -16.24 18.44 15.37
C PRO A 529 -16.76 19.88 15.31
N ALA A 530 -16.44 20.72 16.31
CA ALA A 530 -16.88 22.11 16.32
C ALA A 530 -16.38 22.93 15.12
N ALA A 531 -15.20 22.56 14.59
CA ALA A 531 -14.61 23.19 13.42
C ALA A 531 -15.25 22.73 12.09
N ALA A 532 -16.00 21.63 12.08
CA ALA A 532 -16.60 21.09 10.87
C ALA A 532 -17.92 21.79 10.56
N SER A 533 -18.11 22.20 9.30
CA SER A 533 -19.40 22.66 8.82
C SER A 533 -20.41 21.51 8.81
N ASP A 534 -21.71 21.82 8.85
CA ASP A 534 -22.75 20.79 8.72
C ASP A 534 -22.66 20.05 7.38
N GLU A 535 -22.31 20.76 6.31
CA GLU A 535 -22.15 20.22 4.97
C GLU A 535 -20.96 19.26 4.87
N ASP A 536 -19.79 19.66 5.35
CA ASP A 536 -18.59 18.81 5.36
C ASP A 536 -18.80 17.56 6.22
N TRP A 537 -19.42 17.73 7.39
CA TRP A 537 -19.71 16.60 8.27
C TRP A 537 -20.70 15.63 7.65
N GLN A 538 -21.78 16.12 7.05
CA GLN A 538 -22.73 15.28 6.35
C GLN A 538 -22.06 14.54 5.18
N TRP A 539 -21.29 15.26 4.36
CA TRP A 539 -20.54 14.68 3.26
C TRP A 539 -19.57 13.58 3.71
N MET A 540 -18.81 13.81 4.79
CA MET A 540 -17.90 12.81 5.36
C MET A 540 -18.63 11.54 5.80
N ASN A 541 -19.81 11.68 6.40
CA ASN A 541 -20.64 10.54 6.82
C ASN A 541 -21.24 9.77 5.63
N ASP A 542 -21.50 10.46 4.53
CA ASP A 542 -22.02 9.86 3.30
C ASP A 542 -20.94 9.10 2.49
N LEU A 543 -19.66 9.26 2.85
CA LEU A 543 -18.58 8.50 2.21
C LEU A 543 -18.72 6.99 2.50
N PRO A 544 -18.54 6.12 1.49
CA PRO A 544 -18.63 4.68 1.69
C PRO A 544 -17.44 4.13 2.46
N PHE A 545 -17.62 2.99 3.11
CA PHE A 545 -16.57 2.33 3.90
C PHE A 545 -15.38 1.91 3.05
N GLY A 546 -14.20 2.50 3.33
CA GLY A 546 -13.05 2.33 2.45
C GLY A 546 -11.73 2.98 2.85
N ALA A 547 -11.74 4.00 3.71
CA ALA A 547 -10.55 4.77 4.06
C ALA A 547 -10.51 5.12 5.55
N VAL A 548 -9.29 5.36 6.04
CA VAL A 548 -9.01 6.05 7.31
C VAL A 548 -8.56 7.45 6.96
N ILE A 549 -9.29 8.45 7.46
CA ILE A 549 -8.97 9.86 7.32
C ILE A 549 -8.21 10.29 8.57
N PHE A 550 -6.94 10.64 8.39
CA PHE A 550 -6.07 11.14 9.44
C PHE A 550 -6.24 12.66 9.59
N SER A 551 -6.39 13.13 10.83
CA SER A 551 -6.37 14.56 11.10
C SER A 551 -5.06 15.19 10.61
N THR A 552 -5.18 16.33 9.95
CA THR A 552 -4.07 17.21 9.57
C THR A 552 -3.84 18.33 10.60
N GLN A 553 -4.52 18.27 11.73
CA GLN A 553 -4.43 19.26 12.80
C GLN A 553 -3.43 18.82 13.88
N GLY A 554 -2.87 19.81 14.56
CA GLY A 554 -1.96 19.63 15.67
C GLY A 554 -0.50 19.91 15.31
N ASP A 555 0.33 19.89 16.34
CA ASP A 555 1.71 20.37 16.27
C ASP A 555 2.76 19.26 16.27
N GLY A 556 2.32 18.00 16.37
CA GLY A 556 3.18 16.82 16.45
C GLY A 556 3.41 16.12 15.12
N VAL A 557 4.09 14.98 15.19
CA VAL A 557 4.34 14.09 14.05
C VAL A 557 3.01 13.63 13.42
N PRO A 558 2.90 13.57 12.08
CA PRO A 558 1.73 13.07 11.39
C PRO A 558 1.31 11.69 11.92
N LEU A 559 0.01 11.52 12.18
CA LEU A 559 -0.51 10.34 12.86
C LEU A 559 -0.18 9.04 12.10
N ALA A 560 -0.26 9.08 10.77
CA ALA A 560 0.16 8.01 9.86
C ALA A 560 1.59 7.53 10.13
N SER A 561 2.54 8.45 10.27
CA SER A 561 3.95 8.15 10.53
C SER A 561 4.20 7.55 11.90
N THR A 562 3.32 7.80 12.87
CA THR A 562 3.40 7.14 14.19
C THR A 562 2.91 5.68 14.20
N ILE A 563 2.37 5.20 13.07
CA ILE A 563 1.77 3.87 12.90
C ILE A 563 2.65 3.06 11.94
N ALA A 564 3.64 2.37 12.50
CA ALA A 564 4.61 1.58 11.74
C ALA A 564 5.29 2.38 10.62
N ASP A 565 5.66 3.63 10.87
CA ASP A 565 6.32 4.53 9.91
C ASP A 565 5.57 4.66 8.58
N GLY A 566 4.23 4.76 8.64
CA GLY A 566 3.35 4.87 7.48
C GLY A 566 3.24 6.29 6.91
N ASP A 567 2.72 6.37 5.69
CA ASP A 567 2.36 7.63 5.02
C ASP A 567 0.91 7.57 4.48
N VAL A 568 0.52 8.54 3.66
CA VAL A 568 -0.78 8.55 2.97
C VAL A 568 -0.63 8.52 1.44
N ASP A 569 0.44 7.89 0.94
CA ASP A 569 0.77 7.79 -0.50
C ASP A 569 0.20 6.54 -1.20
N GLY A 570 -0.54 5.73 -0.43
CA GLY A 570 -1.18 4.49 -0.83
C GLY A 570 -1.12 3.38 0.22
N ASP A 571 -0.55 3.66 1.39
CA ASP A 571 -0.47 2.74 2.49
C ASP A 571 -1.85 2.24 2.94
N LEU A 572 -1.89 0.95 3.27
CA LEU A 572 -3.07 0.29 3.79
C LEU A 572 -2.92 0.05 5.28
N TYR A 573 -3.84 0.63 6.04
CA TYR A 573 -3.92 0.51 7.47
C TYR A 573 -4.89 -0.62 7.83
N PHE A 574 -4.40 -1.56 8.63
CA PHE A 574 -5.24 -2.53 9.29
C PHE A 574 -5.99 -1.85 10.42
N VAL A 575 -7.33 -1.89 10.38
CA VAL A 575 -8.20 -1.34 11.41
C VAL A 575 -9.03 -2.46 12.00
N CYS A 576 -9.03 -2.60 13.32
CA CYS A 576 -9.82 -3.59 14.06
C CYS A 576 -10.74 -2.89 15.07
N TRP A 577 -11.97 -3.38 15.13
CA TRP A 577 -13.01 -2.87 16.02
C TRP A 577 -13.70 -3.98 16.83
N ARG A 578 -13.10 -5.17 16.94
CA ARG A 578 -13.66 -6.28 17.72
C ARG A 578 -13.50 -6.00 19.22
N PRO A 579 -14.57 -5.83 20.01
CA PRO A 579 -14.46 -5.49 21.44
C PRO A 579 -13.59 -6.47 22.24
N ALA A 580 -13.76 -7.78 22.01
CA ALA A 580 -12.97 -8.82 22.67
C ALA A 580 -11.45 -8.68 22.44
N ILE A 581 -11.02 -8.13 21.30
CA ILE A 581 -9.61 -7.82 21.06
C ILE A 581 -9.24 -6.52 21.77
N LEU A 582 -10.03 -5.45 21.55
CA LEU A 582 -9.75 -4.11 22.06
C LEU A 582 -9.64 -4.05 23.59
N GLU A 583 -10.45 -4.83 24.31
CA GLU A 583 -10.43 -4.92 25.79
C GLU A 583 -9.10 -5.42 26.35
N HIS A 584 -8.35 -6.18 25.56
CA HIS A 584 -7.06 -6.73 25.96
C HIS A 584 -5.85 -5.95 25.42
N VAL A 585 -6.05 -5.06 24.45
CA VAL A 585 -4.96 -4.24 23.91
C VAL A 585 -4.48 -3.28 24.99
N LYS A 586 -3.18 -3.34 25.29
CA LYS A 586 -2.47 -2.42 26.18
C LYS A 586 -1.58 -1.51 25.32
N PRO A 587 -2.06 -0.32 24.92
CA PRO A 587 -1.29 0.57 24.06
C PRO A 587 0.05 0.92 24.69
N ARG A 588 1.09 0.92 23.86
CA ARG A 588 2.40 1.43 24.26
C ARG A 588 2.54 2.88 23.78
N PRO A 589 3.21 3.75 24.56
CA PRO A 589 3.59 5.05 24.04
C PRO A 589 4.52 4.88 22.83
N PRO A 590 4.64 5.88 21.96
CA PRO A 590 5.70 5.91 20.95
C PRO A 590 7.06 5.76 21.63
N VAL A 591 7.95 4.98 21.04
CA VAL A 591 9.34 4.88 21.50
C VAL A 591 9.97 6.24 21.31
N THR A 592 10.51 6.80 22.39
CA THR A 592 11.18 8.09 22.37
C THR A 592 12.55 7.97 21.68
N PRO A 593 13.07 9.04 21.05
CA PRO A 593 14.43 9.03 20.51
C PRO A 593 15.49 8.64 21.56
N ALA A 594 15.26 8.99 22.83
CA ALA A 594 16.14 8.63 23.94
C ALA A 594 16.18 7.11 24.21
N GLU A 595 15.02 6.44 24.14
CA GLU A 595 14.95 4.98 24.27
C GLU A 595 15.65 4.27 23.10
N MET A 596 15.55 4.82 21.88
CA MET A 596 16.30 4.28 20.73
C MET A 596 17.81 4.50 20.88
N ALA A 597 18.24 5.64 21.44
CA ALA A 597 19.65 5.94 21.67
C ALA A 597 20.30 5.02 22.73
N GLY A 598 19.51 4.40 23.60
CA GLY A 598 19.98 3.43 24.60
C GLY A 598 20.25 2.03 24.05
N LEU A 599 19.93 1.76 22.79
CA LEU A 599 20.22 0.47 22.15
C LEU A 599 21.73 0.33 21.92
N PRO A 600 22.29 -0.90 22.05
CA PRO A 600 23.70 -1.14 21.81
C PRO A 600 24.12 -0.64 20.43
N ALA A 601 25.33 -0.08 20.34
CA ALA A 601 25.88 0.42 19.09
C ALA A 601 25.77 -0.65 17.99
N ALA A 602 24.98 -0.36 16.98
CA ALA A 602 24.73 -1.29 15.90
C ALA A 602 25.88 -1.25 14.89
N GLU A 603 26.28 -2.43 14.40
CA GLU A 603 27.23 -2.51 13.30
C GLU A 603 26.49 -2.26 11.98
N VAL A 604 27.17 -1.60 11.06
CA VAL A 604 26.65 -1.35 9.72
C VAL A 604 26.75 -2.64 8.92
N LEU A 605 25.63 -3.35 8.74
CA LEU A 605 25.54 -4.52 7.86
C LEU A 605 25.72 -4.13 6.39
N LEU A 606 25.11 -3.01 6.00
CA LEU A 606 25.19 -2.44 4.66
C LEU A 606 25.39 -0.93 4.78
N PRO A 607 26.43 -0.34 4.16
CA PRO A 607 26.72 1.08 4.28
C PRO A 607 25.68 1.94 3.56
N GLU A 608 25.57 3.20 3.97
CA GLU A 608 24.71 4.18 3.30
C GLU A 608 25.25 4.51 1.91
N ASP A 609 24.35 4.60 0.94
CA ASP A 609 24.63 4.96 -0.44
C ASP A 609 24.19 6.42 -0.67
N THR A 610 25.09 7.36 -0.36
CA THR A 610 24.83 8.81 -0.42
C THR A 610 25.22 9.45 -1.75
N ALA A 611 25.74 8.66 -2.71
CA ALA A 611 26.20 9.18 -3.98
C ALA A 611 25.02 9.75 -4.79
N THR A 612 24.92 11.07 -4.86
CA THR A 612 23.92 11.76 -5.66
C THR A 612 24.25 11.67 -7.14
N CYS A 613 23.26 11.31 -7.96
CA CYS A 613 23.35 11.49 -9.40
C CYS A 613 23.08 12.95 -9.77
N GLY A 614 23.78 13.43 -10.78
CA GLY A 614 23.58 14.77 -11.31
C GLY A 614 24.32 15.00 -12.62
N GLY A 615 24.01 16.11 -13.26
CA GLY A 615 24.62 16.50 -14.53
C GLY A 615 24.19 15.64 -15.71
N ASP A 616 24.95 15.71 -16.81
CA ASP A 616 24.59 15.03 -18.06
C ASP A 616 24.69 13.50 -17.98
N SER A 617 25.38 12.94 -16.99
CA SER A 617 25.62 11.49 -16.85
C SER A 617 24.66 10.78 -15.89
N TRP A 618 23.57 11.43 -15.46
CA TRP A 618 22.66 10.86 -14.47
C TRP A 618 22.06 9.53 -14.94
N LEU A 619 21.70 9.40 -16.22
CA LEU A 619 21.06 8.20 -16.75
C LEU A 619 22.05 7.03 -16.77
N GLU A 620 23.29 7.27 -17.19
CA GLU A 620 24.35 6.28 -17.17
C GLU A 620 24.64 5.77 -15.74
N GLN A 621 24.63 6.67 -14.74
CA GLN A 621 24.80 6.30 -13.33
C GLN A 621 23.63 5.43 -12.82
N VAL A 622 22.39 5.79 -13.18
CA VAL A 622 21.19 5.01 -12.84
C VAL A 622 21.22 3.62 -13.49
N GLN A 623 21.62 3.56 -14.76
CA GLN A 623 21.75 2.30 -15.50
C GLN A 623 22.88 1.42 -14.96
N ALA A 624 24.01 2.02 -14.56
CA ALA A 624 25.09 1.30 -13.89
C ALA A 624 24.60 0.67 -12.58
N TYR A 625 23.86 1.43 -11.77
CA TYR A 625 23.22 0.90 -10.57
C TYR A 625 22.22 -0.25 -10.89
N GLN A 626 21.35 -0.08 -11.89
CA GLN A 626 20.36 -1.10 -12.28
C GLN A 626 20.99 -2.37 -12.87
N THR A 627 22.25 -2.32 -13.28
CA THR A 627 23.01 -3.49 -13.79
C THR A 627 24.02 -4.03 -12.79
N ASP A 628 24.09 -3.45 -11.60
CA ASP A 628 24.93 -3.95 -10.51
C ASP A 628 24.23 -5.09 -9.74
N LEU A 629 24.81 -6.28 -9.83
CA LEU A 629 24.35 -7.47 -9.14
C LEU A 629 24.50 -7.39 -7.62
N THR A 630 25.38 -6.53 -7.09
CA THR A 630 25.54 -6.38 -5.64
C THR A 630 24.25 -5.85 -5.00
N ALA A 631 23.51 -4.99 -5.69
CA ALA A 631 22.20 -4.52 -5.24
C ALA A 631 21.17 -5.67 -5.10
N LEU A 632 21.33 -6.76 -5.87
CA LEU A 632 20.48 -7.96 -5.76
C LEU A 632 20.82 -8.83 -4.54
N GLN A 633 22.04 -8.71 -3.99
CA GLN A 633 22.45 -9.44 -2.79
C GLN A 633 21.72 -8.95 -1.54
N GLU A 634 21.07 -7.78 -1.60
CA GLU A 634 20.27 -7.22 -0.51
C GLU A 634 18.92 -7.97 -0.32
N LEU A 635 18.45 -8.71 -1.32
CA LEU A 635 17.11 -9.31 -1.31
C LEU A 635 16.95 -10.47 -0.31
N PRO A 636 17.87 -11.43 -0.24
CA PRO A 636 17.80 -12.48 0.78
C PRO A 636 17.85 -11.93 2.19
N LEU A 637 18.49 -10.75 2.40
CA LEU A 637 18.65 -10.17 3.72
C LEU A 637 17.30 -9.84 4.37
N LYS A 638 16.34 -9.26 3.63
CA LYS A 638 15.01 -8.93 4.16
C LYS A 638 14.29 -10.17 4.71
N GLY A 639 14.30 -11.26 3.94
CA GLY A 639 13.68 -12.51 4.35
C GLY A 639 14.37 -13.14 5.56
N LYS A 640 15.71 -13.10 5.61
CA LYS A 640 16.48 -13.61 6.75
C LYS A 640 16.24 -12.81 8.03
N LEU A 641 16.27 -11.48 7.94
CA LEU A 641 16.00 -10.59 9.07
C LEU A 641 14.59 -10.84 9.62
N TRP A 642 13.59 -10.95 8.75
CA TRP A 642 12.23 -11.27 9.16
C TRP A 642 12.12 -12.63 9.87
N VAL A 643 12.68 -13.69 9.29
CA VAL A 643 12.63 -15.04 9.90
C VAL A 643 13.38 -15.09 11.23
N ALA A 644 14.54 -14.42 11.33
CA ALA A 644 15.28 -14.30 12.58
C ALA A 644 14.46 -13.54 13.63
N MET A 645 13.81 -12.44 13.24
CA MET A 645 12.89 -11.70 14.10
C MET A 645 11.75 -12.60 14.59
N GLU A 646 11.03 -13.28 13.70
CA GLU A 646 9.92 -14.17 14.06
C GLU A 646 10.36 -15.20 15.10
N ARG A 647 11.52 -15.81 14.91
CA ARG A 647 12.08 -16.78 15.85
C ARG A 647 12.32 -16.18 17.23
N VAL A 648 12.95 -15.00 17.30
CA VAL A 648 13.18 -14.32 18.58
C VAL A 648 11.85 -13.93 19.24
N VAL A 649 10.86 -13.47 18.47
CA VAL A 649 9.53 -13.14 19.01
C VAL A 649 8.83 -14.38 19.55
N ASP A 650 8.92 -15.51 18.86
CA ASP A 650 8.31 -16.76 19.29
C ASP A 650 9.01 -17.34 20.54
N GLU A 651 10.33 -17.15 20.68
CA GLU A 651 11.12 -17.64 21.82
C GLU A 651 11.09 -16.71 23.06
N HIS A 652 11.07 -15.39 22.84
CA HIS A 652 11.30 -14.38 23.90
C HIS A 652 10.26 -13.25 23.96
N GLY A 653 9.31 -13.21 23.01
CA GLY A 653 8.33 -12.15 22.90
C GLY A 653 8.80 -10.94 22.08
N ILE A 654 7.85 -10.12 21.65
CA ILE A 654 8.12 -8.99 20.75
C ILE A 654 8.87 -7.83 21.42
N ASP A 655 8.78 -7.72 22.76
CA ASP A 655 9.48 -6.70 23.56
C ASP A 655 10.98 -7.01 23.72
N HIS A 656 11.46 -8.16 23.25
CA HIS A 656 12.86 -8.55 23.39
C HIS A 656 13.78 -7.59 22.60
N PRO A 657 14.90 -7.09 23.16
CA PRO A 657 15.80 -6.17 22.46
C PRO A 657 16.30 -6.69 21.10
N ASP A 658 16.57 -8.00 21.00
CA ASP A 658 16.99 -8.60 19.73
C ASP A 658 15.86 -8.65 18.70
N ALA A 659 14.59 -8.79 19.12
CA ALA A 659 13.45 -8.72 18.21
C ALA A 659 13.31 -7.30 17.65
N HIS A 660 13.48 -6.28 18.50
CA HIS A 660 13.52 -4.89 18.07
C HIS A 660 14.68 -4.63 17.10
N ALA A 661 15.88 -5.15 17.38
CA ALA A 661 17.04 -4.98 16.51
C ALA A 661 16.84 -5.63 15.13
N PHE A 662 16.37 -6.88 15.08
CA PHE A 662 16.05 -7.53 13.80
C PHE A 662 14.90 -6.82 13.07
N GLY A 663 13.88 -6.37 13.80
CA GLY A 663 12.78 -5.59 13.24
C GLY A 663 13.27 -4.28 12.61
N ALA A 664 14.06 -3.50 13.33
CA ALA A 664 14.63 -2.24 12.84
C ALA A 664 15.48 -2.47 11.58
N ALA A 665 16.39 -3.45 11.62
CA ALA A 665 17.20 -3.85 10.46
C ALA A 665 16.31 -4.27 9.27
N PHE A 666 15.21 -4.98 9.53
CA PHE A 666 14.26 -5.38 8.50
C PHE A 666 13.56 -4.18 7.86
N ALA A 667 13.12 -3.20 8.66
CA ALA A 667 12.52 -1.96 8.16
C ALA A 667 13.53 -1.13 7.34
N GLU A 668 14.76 -1.00 7.80
CA GLU A 668 15.84 -0.34 7.05
C GLU A 668 16.10 -1.06 5.72
N ALA A 669 16.19 -2.39 5.73
CA ALA A 669 16.37 -3.18 4.53
C ALA A 669 15.17 -3.06 3.56
N LEU A 670 13.95 -2.84 4.06
CA LEU A 670 12.77 -2.58 3.22
C LEU A 670 12.89 -1.26 2.46
N GLU A 671 13.35 -0.19 3.12
CA GLU A 671 13.47 1.15 2.54
C GLU A 671 14.76 1.39 1.76
N ARG A 672 15.78 0.55 1.97
CA ARG A 672 17.08 0.65 1.28
C ARG A 672 16.97 0.75 -0.25
N PRO A 673 16.14 -0.03 -0.98
CA PRO A 673 16.00 0.11 -2.43
C PRO A 673 15.51 1.47 -2.92
N LYS A 674 14.93 2.31 -2.07
CA LYS A 674 14.49 3.67 -2.43
C LYS A 674 15.46 4.74 -1.94
N HIS A 675 15.99 4.57 -0.72
CA HIS A 675 16.70 5.62 -0.02
C HIS A 675 18.20 5.38 0.13
N GLY A 676 18.70 4.16 -0.11
CA GLY A 676 20.10 3.81 0.09
C GLY A 676 20.56 3.81 1.56
N LYS A 677 19.63 3.95 2.51
CA LYS A 677 19.93 3.99 3.95
C LYS A 677 20.72 2.76 4.39
N ALA A 678 21.66 2.98 5.31
CA ALA A 678 22.40 1.90 5.95
C ALA A 678 21.44 0.92 6.65
N VAL A 679 21.84 -0.35 6.70
CA VAL A 679 21.16 -1.38 7.50
C VAL A 679 22.05 -1.67 8.69
N HIS A 680 21.50 -1.57 9.88
CA HIS A 680 22.20 -1.69 11.14
C HIS A 680 21.76 -2.93 11.88
N LEU A 681 22.71 -3.69 12.43
CA LEU A 681 22.41 -4.82 13.30
C LEU A 681 23.54 -4.99 14.32
N PRO A 682 23.22 -5.22 15.62
CA PRO A 682 24.24 -5.52 16.62
C PRO A 682 25.13 -6.71 16.25
N ALA A 683 26.41 -6.62 16.60
CA ALA A 683 27.44 -7.60 16.27
C ALA A 683 27.04 -9.04 16.64
N HIS A 684 26.45 -9.25 17.82
CA HIS A 684 26.07 -10.59 18.31
C HIS A 684 24.97 -11.24 17.44
N LEU A 685 24.13 -10.43 16.80
CA LEU A 685 23.03 -10.90 15.95
C LEU A 685 23.44 -11.17 14.50
N THR A 686 24.53 -10.57 14.03
CA THR A 686 25.07 -10.85 12.68
C THR A 686 25.36 -12.34 12.48
N SER A 687 25.85 -13.00 13.54
CA SER A 687 26.16 -14.43 13.54
C SER A 687 24.95 -15.34 13.33
N VAL A 688 23.74 -14.85 13.64
CA VAL A 688 22.48 -15.57 13.48
C VAL A 688 22.05 -15.61 12.02
N LEU A 689 22.39 -14.59 11.21
CA LEU A 689 22.04 -14.52 9.78
C LEU A 689 22.90 -15.40 8.86
N GLY A 690 24.07 -15.82 9.37
CA GLY A 690 25.02 -16.70 8.67
C GLY A 690 24.75 -18.19 8.87
N ARG A 691 23.90 -18.55 9.84
CA ARG A 691 23.40 -19.92 10.08
C ARG A 691 22.10 -20.14 9.32
#